data_AF-A0A7C7YMS8-F1
#
_entry.id   AF-A0A7C7YMS8-F1
#
_cell.length_a   1.000
_cell.length_b   1.000
_cell.length_c   1.000
_cell.angle_alpha   90.00
_cell.angle_beta   90.00
_cell.angle_gamma   90.00
#
_symmetry.space_group_name_H-M   'P 1'
#
loop_
_entity.id
_entity.type
_entity.pdbx_description
1 polymer ?
#
loop_
_entity_poly.entity_id
_entity_poly.type
_entity_poly.pdbx_seq_one_letter_code
_entity_poly.pdbx_strand_id
1 'polypeptide(L)'
;MEHYGDSRKLLRQKRRSYLIFAIMVLAIIPAFSAPIVSAGEARDASITLTVSPSSQSVNPGESGEYSIVVRNLGANDITVQLQSSEDGTQECGAYSSAVTQITGVIAPGATGEATMNVTLTQGASDQCDTTVRATANEQVTPPDQPGAPDQQESTVTTISDDGESSPLYGVDLKIDEPSQEWGGEALYVFDVEVENTGRVNETIILTVEDEGGPGCDISDLTVEIEPSSLNLDNETSEWVEVRIDVPSDSQASKYCWEVHAQVQNDPTQNASDDQSLDLTIPEIHSCDVSIGAGTMSVNPDDSETTTVTFSNTGNTDYSIKTAKTGARSNWVEIENMGLHNLGHGGTGTNPLTFEITVSPDDSVEAGSEHIVNIEGHDGSSGPLLCEVQLRILVGQSHGATISLSSSTMSNVEPGGNGSITVTASNQGNGPDSLKISTSAPPTGWGVSLSSSTVSVGSRHGTDRTESIELVVTAPFYALADDAIILSISVGATSGGQPYDTMNLTITVKPVHSWDVGNLDVGDQTGRSNQDVHFPILLINDGNVEDTFRFIVASQTAQPEWNTHFLFGETPVIEVDVAAFSEATVTFVVNIEGEEELDMSKLFVRIINKDDSYTGDDDGDGIPDNQREKEFKAILSNRNYSMDVTLANCDDRECMDGLEDYMIVDWSCLISNGCPVSLIVAPGGEFDIPLWIENTGDLGDNALINLAGLEGMGTRSAEILNPNTNVWEDLNSIGSTFGVPKAYGVWNLETHRFEIDSNSLTHLWDYSSRCDEACAENGANNWIAANGDVNTHEARVFKMAINLHISISGGAANGEGSTFDVIATSSHNSALTSTTSFNVQVQSIRKIGFEIISEETQDVYYPNKAIFEANVSNLGNTPSEVRIFTSESLRGWIVTIETDDPYHICNPDDGLEVICNLQVGEYVLVRAVVKSPHGSEIADDFDFTFSAEPTDIGLVGRKNVELHIQGEPSPDDFGLSILGSTTGLSIIAILALLIISYVYVEPRRRSWQAKKSAKPNYSNELTPLPVTKTGVKRFKISDVTMNLKKVGSEICISVRDSNLDNAVSFGMAGGLGYAVRNIGKGKQDIMVYADDTRAKPQLHLINRNFKKRIFDVMDSASNSPFCVIKEIRTSFFKRLFSWNRASWQILQIDGTPWISVTRTQKVRAFLRNYYPMHPLSKLDPLSKLLAPTEWAFMAVEGEDVYGTLSINKPIGDLEMCLRAEAFTNELDNRAMWVAMLILLNNNFRK
;
A
#
# COMPACT_ATOMS: atom_id res chain seq x y z
N MET A 1 -54.12 7.44 -25.07
CA MET A 1 -53.96 8.72 -24.36
C MET A 1 -53.40 9.69 -25.40
N GLU A 2 -54.20 10.19 -26.34
CA GLU A 2 -55.28 11.19 -26.15
C GLU A 2 -54.74 12.45 -25.47
N HIS A 3 -54.54 13.57 -26.17
CA HIS A 3 -55.46 14.51 -26.87
C HIS A 3 -55.96 15.68 -26.00
N TYR A 4 -56.29 16.79 -26.69
CA TYR A 4 -56.69 18.14 -26.22
C TYR A 4 -55.53 19.06 -25.80
N GLY A 5 -55.49 20.34 -26.21
CA GLY A 5 -56.35 21.20 -27.06
C GLY A 5 -56.11 22.68 -26.69
N ASP A 6 -56.57 23.75 -27.32
CA ASP A 6 -57.03 24.14 -28.66
C ASP A 6 -57.29 25.69 -28.58
N SER A 7 -57.07 26.44 -29.68
CA SER A 7 -57.51 27.82 -30.03
C SER A 7 -57.39 29.00 -28.99
N ARG A 8 -57.20 30.31 -29.30
CA ARG A 8 -58.02 31.20 -30.15
C ARG A 8 -57.65 32.71 -30.02
N LYS A 9 -57.18 33.34 -31.12
CA LYS A 9 -57.59 34.64 -31.73
C LYS A 9 -58.13 35.88 -30.92
N LEU A 10 -57.55 37.06 -31.28
CA LEU A 10 -58.20 38.35 -31.73
C LEU A 10 -58.78 39.43 -30.77
N LEU A 11 -58.26 40.68 -30.82
CA LEU A 11 -58.88 41.95 -31.35
C LEU A 11 -58.56 43.31 -30.63
N ARG A 12 -58.35 44.36 -31.48
CA ARG A 12 -58.75 45.81 -31.39
C ARG A 12 -57.85 46.93 -30.76
N GLN A 13 -57.35 47.81 -31.67
CA GLN A 13 -57.68 49.26 -31.86
C GLN A 13 -57.65 50.23 -30.64
N LYS A 14 -57.12 51.48 -30.66
CA LYS A 14 -56.96 52.51 -31.74
C LYS A 14 -56.41 53.86 -31.20
N ARG A 15 -55.83 54.69 -32.10
CA ARG A 15 -55.76 56.19 -32.10
C ARG A 15 -54.85 56.86 -31.03
N ARG A 16 -54.22 58.04 -31.24
CA ARG A 16 -54.41 59.15 -32.21
C ARG A 16 -53.08 59.94 -32.44
N SER A 17 -53.10 61.14 -33.05
CA SER A 17 -52.75 61.39 -34.47
C SER A 17 -52.70 62.91 -34.78
N TYR A 18 -51.80 63.37 -35.68
CA TYR A 18 -51.65 64.75 -36.24
C TYR A 18 -50.97 65.80 -35.32
N LEU A 19 -50.13 66.73 -35.83
CA LEU A 19 -50.38 67.66 -36.95
C LEU A 19 -49.16 67.90 -37.88
N ILE A 20 -49.45 68.31 -39.12
CA ILE A 20 -48.55 68.73 -40.21
C ILE A 20 -48.73 70.27 -40.42
N PHE A 21 -47.87 70.91 -41.21
CA PHE A 21 -48.12 71.98 -42.23
C PHE A 21 -47.19 73.21 -42.14
N ALA A 22 -46.95 73.83 -43.31
CA ALA A 22 -46.09 75.00 -43.58
C ALA A 22 -44.57 74.71 -43.60
N ILE A 23 -43.79 74.98 -44.66
CA ILE A 23 -44.00 75.72 -45.93
C ILE A 23 -43.28 75.01 -47.10
N MET A 24 -43.80 75.17 -48.32
CA MET A 24 -43.21 74.68 -49.58
C MET A 24 -43.54 75.66 -50.74
N VAL A 25 -42.60 75.84 -51.68
CA VAL A 25 -42.72 76.37 -53.07
C VAL A 25 -42.91 77.89 -53.36
N LEU A 26 -42.27 78.32 -54.49
CA LEU A 26 -42.68 79.26 -55.57
C LEU A 26 -42.11 80.70 -55.64
N ALA A 27 -41.40 81.04 -56.74
CA ALA A 27 -41.72 82.14 -57.70
C ALA A 27 -40.73 82.25 -58.90
N ILE A 28 -41.16 82.86 -60.03
CA ILE A 28 -40.50 82.91 -61.37
C ILE A 28 -40.73 84.29 -62.09
N ILE A 29 -39.64 84.95 -62.54
CA ILE A 29 -39.39 85.81 -63.78
C ILE A 29 -40.17 87.17 -63.99
N PRO A 30 -40.50 87.72 -65.20
CA PRO A 30 -39.89 88.93 -65.86
C PRO A 30 -40.68 90.27 -65.92
N ALA A 31 -40.03 91.40 -66.33
CA ALA A 31 -40.69 92.56 -67.01
C ALA A 31 -39.77 93.59 -67.76
N PHE A 32 -40.29 94.18 -68.86
CA PHE A 32 -39.79 95.33 -69.67
C PHE A 32 -40.99 96.27 -70.03
N SER A 33 -40.82 97.61 -70.22
CA SER A 33 -41.66 98.51 -71.10
C SER A 33 -41.45 100.05 -70.90
N ALA A 34 -41.94 100.88 -71.85
CA ALA A 34 -41.93 102.37 -71.92
C ALA A 34 -43.18 102.86 -72.73
N PRO A 35 -43.27 103.97 -73.54
CA PRO A 35 -42.51 105.25 -73.71
C PRO A 35 -43.40 106.54 -73.96
N ILE A 36 -42.83 107.61 -74.57
CA ILE A 36 -43.43 108.66 -75.49
C ILE A 36 -43.80 110.12 -75.03
N VAL A 37 -42.97 111.10 -75.46
CA VAL A 37 -43.12 112.36 -76.30
C VAL A 37 -44.45 113.18 -76.44
N SER A 38 -44.34 114.51 -76.66
CA SER A 38 -45.28 115.32 -77.51
C SER A 38 -44.57 116.51 -78.26
N ALA A 39 -45.19 117.10 -79.31
CA ALA A 39 -44.52 117.90 -80.37
C ALA A 39 -45.36 119.03 -81.03
N GLY A 40 -44.82 119.68 -82.08
CA GLY A 40 -45.46 120.63 -83.03
C GLY A 40 -44.53 121.79 -83.46
N GLU A 41 -44.61 122.44 -84.64
CA GLU A 41 -45.37 122.26 -85.89
C GLU A 41 -44.59 122.91 -87.09
N ALA A 42 -44.65 122.37 -88.33
CA ALA A 42 -44.18 123.03 -89.56
C ALA A 42 -44.85 122.44 -90.84
N ARG A 43 -44.95 123.22 -91.94
CA ARG A 43 -45.60 122.84 -93.21
C ARG A 43 -44.64 122.88 -94.41
N ASP A 44 -43.76 121.91 -94.50
CA ASP A 44 -43.01 121.56 -95.71
C ASP A 44 -43.17 120.05 -95.97
N ALA A 45 -42.74 119.56 -97.14
CA ALA A 45 -42.33 118.16 -97.20
C ALA A 45 -41.23 117.99 -96.17
N SER A 46 -41.41 117.09 -95.20
CA SER A 46 -40.43 116.87 -94.15
C SER A 46 -40.32 115.38 -93.93
N ILE A 47 -39.10 114.87 -94.02
CA ILE A 47 -38.80 113.47 -93.75
C ILE A 47 -37.76 113.33 -92.65
N THR A 48 -37.79 112.18 -91.98
CA THR A 48 -36.61 111.66 -91.27
C THR A 48 -36.21 110.34 -91.89
N LEU A 49 -34.95 110.26 -92.29
CA LEU A 49 -34.27 109.04 -92.73
C LEU A 49 -33.55 108.44 -91.52
N THR A 50 -33.77 107.16 -91.26
CA THR A 50 -33.01 106.38 -90.26
C THR A 50 -32.56 105.07 -90.88
N VAL A 51 -31.29 104.71 -90.67
CA VAL A 51 -30.69 103.47 -91.16
C VAL A 51 -30.19 102.66 -89.96
N SER A 52 -30.42 101.33 -89.97
CA SER A 52 -30.07 100.43 -88.88
C SER A 52 -29.52 99.10 -89.41
N PRO A 53 -28.41 98.57 -88.86
CA PRO A 53 -27.55 99.20 -87.85
C PRO A 53 -26.79 100.42 -88.41
N SER A 54 -26.23 101.28 -87.56
CA SER A 54 -25.43 102.43 -88.02
C SER A 54 -23.98 102.06 -88.37
N SER A 55 -23.52 100.90 -87.90
CA SER A 55 -22.26 100.28 -88.29
C SER A 55 -22.35 98.78 -88.04
N GLN A 56 -21.68 97.98 -88.86
CA GLN A 56 -21.59 96.53 -88.70
C GLN A 56 -20.27 95.98 -89.24
N SER A 57 -19.74 94.95 -88.59
CA SER A 57 -18.62 94.14 -89.09
C SER A 57 -19.13 93.08 -90.09
N VAL A 58 -18.43 92.92 -91.22
CA VAL A 58 -18.77 91.98 -92.30
C VAL A 58 -17.50 91.32 -92.81
N ASN A 59 -17.52 90.00 -92.97
CA ASN A 59 -16.36 89.26 -93.49
C ASN A 59 -16.13 89.54 -94.99
N PRO A 60 -14.87 89.63 -95.46
CA PRO A 60 -14.57 89.74 -96.89
C PRO A 60 -15.18 88.62 -97.75
N GLY A 61 -16.07 88.98 -98.67
CA GLY A 61 -16.84 88.06 -99.51
C GLY A 61 -18.32 87.93 -99.15
N GLU A 62 -18.76 88.48 -98.01
CA GLU A 62 -20.16 88.54 -97.60
C GLU A 62 -20.77 89.94 -97.84
N SER A 63 -22.07 90.09 -97.53
CA SER A 63 -22.79 91.37 -97.64
C SER A 63 -23.50 91.72 -96.34
N GLY A 64 -23.27 92.93 -95.83
CA GLY A 64 -24.03 93.49 -94.71
C GLY A 64 -25.36 94.07 -95.20
N GLU A 65 -26.47 93.71 -94.55
CA GLU A 65 -27.81 94.21 -94.86
C GLU A 65 -28.22 95.32 -93.89
N TYR A 66 -28.55 96.49 -94.44
CA TYR A 66 -28.96 97.69 -93.72
C TYR A 66 -30.43 97.99 -94.00
N SER A 67 -31.24 98.10 -92.94
CA SER A 67 -32.64 98.51 -93.03
C SER A 67 -32.76 100.03 -93.03
N ILE A 68 -33.46 100.58 -94.03
CA ILE A 68 -33.69 102.00 -94.24
C ILE A 68 -35.16 102.30 -94.01
N VAL A 69 -35.45 103.22 -93.08
CA VAL A 69 -36.80 103.67 -92.79
C VAL A 69 -36.88 105.17 -93.05
N VAL A 70 -37.77 105.58 -93.97
CA VAL A 70 -38.08 106.99 -94.26
C VAL A 70 -39.47 107.30 -93.73
N ARG A 71 -39.56 108.20 -92.75
CA ARG A 71 -40.83 108.64 -92.19
C ARG A 71 -41.25 109.98 -92.78
N ASN A 72 -42.49 110.08 -93.26
CA ASN A 72 -43.10 111.35 -93.61
C ASN A 72 -43.54 112.08 -92.32
N LEU A 73 -42.94 113.22 -92.04
CA LEU A 73 -43.32 114.14 -90.96
C LEU A 73 -44.13 115.35 -91.47
N GLY A 74 -44.22 115.52 -92.80
CA GLY A 74 -45.04 116.53 -93.46
C GLY A 74 -46.53 116.24 -93.39
N ALA A 75 -47.34 117.23 -93.80
CA ALA A 75 -48.79 117.20 -93.66
C ALA A 75 -49.54 116.61 -94.87
N ASN A 76 -48.86 116.37 -95.99
CA ASN A 76 -49.41 115.75 -97.21
C ASN A 76 -48.61 114.51 -97.62
N ASP A 77 -49.15 113.70 -98.55
CA ASP A 77 -48.48 112.52 -99.09
C ASP A 77 -47.17 112.89 -99.81
N ILE A 78 -46.15 112.02 -99.73
CA ILE A 78 -44.86 112.21 -100.41
C ILE A 78 -44.47 111.01 -101.28
N THR A 79 -43.65 111.24 -102.30
CA THR A 79 -42.90 110.19 -103.02
C THR A 79 -41.41 110.35 -102.73
N VAL A 80 -40.73 109.25 -102.40
CA VAL A 80 -39.30 109.24 -102.04
C VAL A 80 -38.48 108.46 -103.06
N GLN A 81 -37.34 109.01 -103.47
CA GLN A 81 -36.29 108.28 -104.19
C GLN A 81 -35.06 108.12 -103.30
N LEU A 82 -34.47 106.92 -103.31
CA LEU A 82 -33.28 106.57 -102.55
C LEU A 82 -32.07 106.40 -103.47
N GLN A 83 -30.89 106.83 -103.04
CA GLN A 83 -29.61 106.59 -103.70
C GLN A 83 -28.56 106.26 -102.65
N SER A 84 -27.64 105.33 -102.94
CA SER A 84 -26.48 105.02 -102.10
C SER A 84 -25.19 105.35 -102.84
N SER A 85 -24.17 105.74 -102.09
CA SER A 85 -22.80 105.96 -102.58
C SER A 85 -21.81 105.69 -101.46
N GLU A 86 -20.74 105.00 -101.78
CA GLU A 86 -19.55 104.85 -100.94
C GLU A 86 -18.77 106.17 -100.89
N ASP A 87 -17.97 106.38 -99.84
CA ASP A 87 -17.05 107.52 -99.76
C ASP A 87 -15.89 107.40 -100.77
N GLY A 88 -15.33 108.54 -101.17
CA GLY A 88 -14.32 108.64 -102.23
C GLY A 88 -12.90 108.21 -101.83
N THR A 89 -12.73 107.44 -100.76
CA THR A 89 -11.42 106.98 -100.27
C THR A 89 -10.89 105.80 -101.09
N GLN A 90 -9.57 105.58 -101.04
CA GLN A 90 -8.95 104.47 -101.76
C GLN A 90 -9.35 103.10 -101.18
N GLU A 91 -9.64 103.03 -99.88
CA GLU A 91 -10.08 101.83 -99.16
C GLU A 91 -11.53 101.42 -99.54
N CYS A 92 -12.44 102.39 -99.73
CA CYS A 92 -13.81 102.13 -100.16
C CYS A 92 -13.94 101.50 -101.56
N GLY A 93 -12.90 101.52 -102.40
CA GLY A 93 -12.93 100.92 -103.74
C GLY A 93 -13.14 99.39 -103.79
N ALA A 94 -13.04 98.71 -102.64
CA ALA A 94 -13.31 97.28 -102.46
C ALA A 94 -14.73 96.95 -101.97
N TYR A 95 -15.56 97.97 -101.72
CA TYR A 95 -16.92 97.90 -101.20
C TYR A 95 -17.92 98.33 -102.30
N SER A 96 -19.14 97.82 -102.27
CA SER A 96 -20.21 98.27 -103.20
C SER A 96 -21.60 98.09 -102.61
N SER A 97 -22.47 99.09 -102.79
CA SER A 97 -23.82 99.13 -102.22
C SER A 97 -24.92 99.05 -103.28
N ALA A 98 -26.05 98.45 -102.88
CA ALA A 98 -27.27 98.42 -103.69
C ALA A 98 -28.49 98.72 -102.80
N VAL A 99 -29.11 99.89 -103.00
CA VAL A 99 -30.32 100.31 -102.28
C VAL A 99 -31.60 100.08 -103.09
N THR A 100 -32.59 99.46 -102.45
CA THR A 100 -33.94 99.25 -103.01
C THR A 100 -34.78 100.54 -102.95
N GLN A 101 -35.75 100.69 -103.85
CA GLN A 101 -36.61 101.89 -103.90
C GLN A 101 -37.92 101.66 -103.14
N ILE A 102 -38.36 102.67 -102.38
CA ILE A 102 -39.70 102.68 -101.78
C ILE A 102 -40.73 102.86 -102.91
N THR A 103 -41.74 102.00 -102.95
CA THR A 103 -42.78 102.02 -104.00
C THR A 103 -44.10 102.59 -103.49
N GLY A 104 -44.71 103.50 -104.26
CA GLY A 104 -45.96 104.19 -103.90
C GLY A 104 -45.76 105.56 -103.25
N VAL A 105 -46.80 106.05 -102.58
CA VAL A 105 -46.77 107.30 -101.80
C VAL A 105 -46.74 106.98 -100.29
N ILE A 106 -46.04 107.80 -99.52
CA ILE A 106 -45.98 107.70 -98.05
C ILE A 106 -46.89 108.77 -97.46
N ALA A 107 -47.97 108.35 -96.79
CA ALA A 107 -48.93 109.25 -96.17
C ALA A 107 -48.35 109.98 -94.93
N PRO A 108 -48.92 111.13 -94.50
CA PRO A 108 -48.51 111.87 -93.31
C PRO A 108 -48.36 110.99 -92.06
N GLY A 109 -47.21 111.08 -91.40
CA GLY A 109 -46.87 110.33 -90.20
C GLY A 109 -46.47 108.87 -90.41
N ALA A 110 -46.65 108.31 -91.61
CA ALA A 110 -46.31 106.94 -91.97
C ALA A 110 -44.84 106.76 -92.37
N THR A 111 -44.37 105.51 -92.36
CA THR A 111 -43.04 105.10 -92.80
C THR A 111 -43.10 104.34 -94.12
N GLY A 112 -42.10 104.57 -94.97
CA GLY A 112 -41.73 103.68 -96.07
C GLY A 112 -40.40 103.00 -95.73
N GLU A 113 -40.31 101.71 -96.01
CA GLU A 113 -39.15 100.88 -95.69
C GLU A 113 -38.45 100.41 -96.97
N ALA A 114 -37.13 100.31 -96.92
CA ALA A 114 -36.25 99.79 -97.96
C ALA A 114 -35.06 99.09 -97.31
N THR A 115 -34.34 98.29 -98.07
CA THR A 115 -33.06 97.68 -97.67
C THR A 115 -31.93 98.14 -98.59
N MET A 116 -30.73 98.25 -98.03
CA MET A 116 -29.47 98.44 -98.75
C MET A 116 -28.49 97.35 -98.32
N ASN A 117 -27.89 96.67 -99.28
CA ASN A 117 -26.82 95.71 -99.00
C ASN A 117 -25.48 96.33 -99.40
N VAL A 118 -24.48 96.24 -98.52
CA VAL A 118 -23.08 96.62 -98.80
C VAL A 118 -22.24 95.35 -98.86
N THR A 119 -21.64 95.08 -100.02
CA THR A 119 -20.87 93.87 -100.31
C THR A 119 -19.38 94.16 -100.30
N LEU A 120 -18.62 93.32 -99.59
CA LEU A 120 -17.16 93.41 -99.51
C LEU A 120 -16.52 92.41 -100.47
N THR A 121 -15.54 92.87 -101.26
CA THR A 121 -14.68 91.97 -102.04
C THR A 121 -13.58 91.36 -101.16
N GLN A 122 -13.00 90.23 -101.58
CA GLN A 122 -11.99 89.48 -100.82
C GLN A 122 -10.68 90.25 -100.49
N GLY A 123 -10.50 91.46 -101.01
CA GLY A 123 -9.38 92.35 -100.71
C GLY A 123 -9.76 93.60 -99.91
N ALA A 124 -10.96 93.64 -99.31
CA ALA A 124 -11.40 94.73 -98.46
C ALA A 124 -10.73 94.66 -97.07
N SER A 125 -9.97 95.68 -96.72
CA SER A 125 -9.47 95.93 -95.36
C SER A 125 -10.15 97.16 -94.74
N ASP A 126 -9.86 97.40 -93.46
CA ASP A 126 -10.26 98.61 -92.74
C ASP A 126 -11.78 98.81 -92.72
N GLN A 127 -12.27 100.05 -92.87
CA GLN A 127 -13.70 100.37 -92.84
C GLN A 127 -14.09 101.32 -93.98
N CYS A 128 -15.32 101.18 -94.49
CA CYS A 128 -15.88 102.07 -95.51
C CYS A 128 -17.24 102.63 -95.09
N ASP A 129 -17.38 103.95 -95.23
CA ASP A 129 -18.63 104.67 -95.04
C ASP A 129 -19.47 104.68 -96.32
N THR A 130 -20.73 104.26 -96.21
CA THR A 130 -21.73 104.32 -97.29
C THR A 130 -22.84 105.29 -96.92
N THR A 131 -23.07 106.31 -97.73
CA THR A 131 -24.10 107.33 -97.50
C THR A 131 -25.35 107.03 -98.33
N VAL A 132 -26.49 106.93 -97.65
CA VAL A 132 -27.82 106.81 -98.26
C VAL A 132 -28.48 108.18 -98.27
N ARG A 133 -28.98 108.58 -99.44
CA ARG A 133 -29.67 109.85 -99.69
C ARG A 133 -31.12 109.60 -100.06
N ALA A 134 -32.04 110.16 -99.29
CA ALA A 134 -33.47 110.17 -99.55
C ALA A 134 -33.92 111.55 -100.07
N THR A 135 -34.57 111.60 -101.23
CA THR A 135 -35.21 112.83 -101.75
C THR A 135 -36.72 112.66 -101.76
N ALA A 136 -37.42 113.42 -100.92
CA ALA A 136 -38.88 113.43 -100.81
C ALA A 136 -39.49 114.58 -101.62
N ASN A 137 -40.49 114.27 -102.44
CA ASN A 137 -41.29 115.27 -103.17
C ASN A 137 -42.75 115.15 -102.72
N GLU A 138 -43.38 116.29 -102.41
CA GLU A 138 -44.77 116.35 -101.99
C GLU A 138 -45.73 116.07 -103.15
N GLN A 139 -46.80 115.31 -102.88
CA GLN A 139 -47.88 115.01 -103.81
C GLN A 139 -49.16 115.70 -103.34
N VAL A 140 -49.48 116.83 -103.94
CA VAL A 140 -50.71 117.60 -103.67
C VAL A 140 -51.70 117.51 -104.83
N THR A 141 -52.98 117.71 -104.55
CA THR A 141 -54.03 117.81 -105.57
C THR A 141 -54.41 119.28 -105.82
N PRO A 142 -54.66 119.72 -107.07
CA PRO A 142 -54.93 121.13 -107.36
C PRO A 142 -56.16 121.67 -106.61
N PRO A 143 -56.13 122.92 -106.11
CA PRO A 143 -55.29 124.03 -106.57
C PRO A 143 -53.97 124.23 -105.80
N ASP A 144 -53.67 123.42 -104.79
CA ASP A 144 -52.46 123.59 -104.00
C ASP A 144 -51.20 123.29 -104.83
N GLN A 145 -50.11 124.03 -104.58
CA GLN A 145 -48.79 123.76 -105.16
C GLN A 145 -47.95 122.96 -104.16
N PRO A 146 -47.20 121.93 -104.61
CA PRO A 146 -46.34 121.17 -103.72
C PRO A 146 -45.20 122.07 -103.19
N GLY A 147 -44.84 121.86 -101.93
CA GLY A 147 -43.73 122.54 -101.27
C GLY A 147 -42.37 122.19 -101.87
N ALA A 148 -41.31 122.79 -101.31
CA ALA A 148 -39.94 122.42 -101.70
C ALA A 148 -39.68 120.95 -101.32
N PRO A 149 -38.97 120.17 -102.17
CA PRO A 149 -38.60 118.81 -101.82
C PRO A 149 -37.56 118.80 -100.68
N ASP A 150 -37.68 117.84 -99.77
CA ASP A 150 -36.76 117.64 -98.66
C ASP A 150 -35.75 116.53 -98.98
N GLN A 151 -34.53 116.69 -98.48
CA GLN A 151 -33.42 115.78 -98.70
C GLN A 151 -32.75 115.46 -97.37
N GLN A 152 -32.74 114.18 -97.02
CA GLN A 152 -32.07 113.66 -95.84
C GLN A 152 -31.02 112.65 -96.25
N GLU A 153 -29.89 112.68 -95.57
CA GLU A 153 -28.76 111.78 -95.78
C GLU A 153 -28.43 111.09 -94.46
N SER A 154 -28.04 109.81 -94.54
CA SER A 154 -27.60 109.01 -93.39
C SER A 154 -26.47 108.10 -93.86
N THR A 155 -25.38 108.10 -93.12
CA THR A 155 -24.18 107.30 -93.41
C THR A 155 -24.12 106.10 -92.48
N VAL A 156 -23.63 104.96 -92.99
CA VAL A 156 -23.34 103.75 -92.23
C VAL A 156 -21.92 103.27 -92.47
N THR A 157 -21.24 102.81 -91.42
CA THR A 157 -19.84 102.36 -91.49
C THR A 157 -19.78 100.83 -91.52
N THR A 158 -19.33 100.25 -92.64
CA THR A 158 -19.09 98.81 -92.73
C THR A 158 -17.62 98.52 -92.48
N ILE A 159 -17.32 97.67 -91.50
CA ILE A 159 -15.95 97.32 -91.08
C ILE A 159 -15.63 95.92 -91.60
N SER A 160 -14.41 95.72 -92.12
CA SER A 160 -13.87 94.41 -92.46
C SER A 160 -13.30 93.73 -91.20
N ASP A 161 -13.68 92.48 -90.94
CA ASP A 161 -13.25 91.72 -89.75
C ASP A 161 -11.95 90.92 -89.98
N ASP A 162 -11.18 90.71 -88.91
CA ASP A 162 -9.91 89.97 -88.94
C ASP A 162 -10.14 88.45 -88.89
N GLY A 163 -10.43 87.86 -90.06
CA GLY A 163 -10.64 86.42 -90.24
C GLY A 163 -9.39 85.55 -90.02
N GLU A 164 -9.01 85.31 -88.76
CA GLU A 164 -7.90 84.45 -88.33
C GLU A 164 -8.22 82.94 -88.47
N SER A 165 -7.78 82.32 -89.57
CA SER A 165 -8.08 80.93 -89.95
C SER A 165 -6.88 79.96 -89.79
N SER A 166 -6.29 79.90 -88.60
CA SER A 166 -5.22 78.93 -88.27
C SER A 166 -5.76 77.75 -87.44
N PRO A 167 -5.30 76.50 -87.66
CA PRO A 167 -5.63 75.38 -86.79
C PRO A 167 -5.02 75.60 -85.41
N LEU A 168 -5.86 75.49 -84.37
CA LEU A 168 -5.48 75.50 -82.97
C LEU A 168 -5.58 74.07 -82.45
N TYR A 169 -4.61 73.62 -81.67
CA TYR A 169 -4.64 72.31 -81.01
C TYR A 169 -4.75 72.49 -79.49
N GLY A 170 -5.43 71.59 -78.79
CA GLY A 170 -5.64 71.65 -77.35
C GLY A 170 -6.45 70.47 -76.80
N VAL A 171 -5.94 69.87 -75.73
CA VAL A 171 -6.62 68.86 -74.90
C VAL A 171 -6.79 69.41 -73.49
N ASP A 172 -7.86 69.01 -72.80
CA ASP A 172 -8.18 69.38 -71.42
C ASP A 172 -8.72 68.11 -70.71
N LEU A 173 -8.10 67.71 -69.60
CA LEU A 173 -8.47 66.56 -68.80
C LEU A 173 -9.32 66.99 -67.60
N LYS A 174 -10.44 66.31 -67.37
CA LYS A 174 -11.38 66.62 -66.29
C LYS A 174 -11.74 65.38 -65.50
N ILE A 175 -11.81 65.54 -64.18
CA ILE A 175 -12.35 64.54 -63.27
C ILE A 175 -13.11 65.22 -62.14
N ASP A 176 -14.27 64.68 -61.77
CA ASP A 176 -15.13 65.24 -60.72
C ASP A 176 -14.47 65.17 -59.32
N GLU A 177 -13.82 64.04 -59.01
CA GLU A 177 -13.21 63.78 -57.70
C GLU A 177 -11.85 63.02 -57.84
N PRO A 178 -10.71 63.74 -57.96
CA PRO A 178 -9.39 63.14 -58.20
C PRO A 178 -8.75 62.43 -56.99
N SER A 179 -9.35 62.49 -55.81
CA SER A 179 -8.82 61.90 -54.57
C SER A 179 -9.92 61.07 -53.90
N GLN A 180 -9.64 59.78 -53.67
CA GLN A 180 -10.64 58.80 -53.25
C GLN A 180 -10.15 57.89 -52.12
N GLU A 181 -11.07 57.38 -51.31
CA GLU A 181 -10.81 56.32 -50.32
C GLU A 181 -11.31 54.97 -50.84
N TRP A 182 -10.49 53.92 -50.72
CA TRP A 182 -10.81 52.60 -51.25
C TRP A 182 -11.99 51.94 -50.52
N GLY A 183 -13.02 51.52 -51.28
CA GLY A 183 -14.26 50.92 -50.78
C GLY A 183 -14.18 49.41 -50.49
N GLY A 184 -13.05 48.76 -50.82
CA GLY A 184 -12.86 47.31 -50.70
C GLY A 184 -13.12 46.53 -52.01
N GLU A 185 -13.27 47.21 -53.15
CA GLU A 185 -13.36 46.58 -54.46
C GLU A 185 -12.01 46.02 -54.94
N ALA A 186 -11.99 44.83 -55.56
CA ALA A 186 -10.77 44.27 -56.14
C ALA A 186 -10.25 45.05 -57.38
N LEU A 187 -11.10 45.89 -57.98
CA LEU A 187 -10.81 46.76 -59.10
C LEU A 187 -11.45 48.12 -58.80
N TYR A 188 -10.64 49.17 -58.72
CA TYR A 188 -11.09 50.54 -58.62
C TYR A 188 -11.01 51.23 -59.99
N VAL A 189 -11.90 52.19 -60.28
CA VAL A 189 -11.95 52.89 -61.57
C VAL A 189 -12.12 54.39 -61.34
N PHE A 190 -11.26 55.19 -61.98
CA PHE A 190 -11.47 56.63 -62.15
C PHE A 190 -12.00 56.89 -63.56
N ASP A 191 -13.09 57.65 -63.65
CA ASP A 191 -13.63 58.17 -64.91
C ASP A 191 -12.97 59.53 -65.21
N VAL A 192 -12.20 59.62 -66.29
CA VAL A 192 -11.56 60.86 -66.76
C VAL A 192 -12.22 61.32 -68.06
N GLU A 193 -12.78 62.52 -68.07
CA GLU A 193 -13.29 63.16 -69.27
C GLU A 193 -12.13 63.82 -70.03
N VAL A 194 -11.97 63.45 -71.30
CA VAL A 194 -10.96 64.01 -72.19
C VAL A 194 -11.68 64.91 -73.20
N GLU A 195 -11.44 66.22 -73.16
CA GLU A 195 -12.06 67.19 -74.05
C GLU A 195 -11.06 67.73 -75.09
N ASN A 196 -11.46 67.71 -76.36
CA ASN A 196 -10.73 68.41 -77.43
C ASN A 196 -11.14 69.89 -77.44
N THR A 197 -10.26 70.74 -76.88
CA THR A 197 -10.38 72.21 -76.86
C THR A 197 -9.72 72.87 -78.07
N GLY A 198 -9.08 72.08 -78.94
CA GLY A 198 -8.58 72.46 -80.25
C GLY A 198 -9.67 72.65 -81.30
N ARG A 199 -9.33 73.39 -82.37
CA ARG A 199 -10.25 73.78 -83.46
C ARG A 199 -10.36 72.79 -84.61
N VAL A 200 -9.79 71.60 -84.44
CA VAL A 200 -9.68 70.56 -85.46
C VAL A 200 -9.92 69.18 -84.83
N ASN A 201 -10.12 68.15 -85.65
CA ASN A 201 -10.15 66.77 -85.15
C ASN A 201 -8.76 66.37 -84.63
N GLU A 202 -8.71 65.84 -83.41
CA GLU A 202 -7.49 65.51 -82.70
C GLU A 202 -7.38 64.01 -82.43
N THR A 203 -6.16 63.49 -82.53
CA THR A 203 -5.83 62.12 -82.11
C THR A 203 -5.02 62.22 -80.83
N ILE A 204 -5.66 61.95 -79.70
CA ILE A 204 -5.08 62.07 -78.36
C ILE A 204 -4.53 60.70 -77.96
N ILE A 205 -3.35 60.68 -77.36
CA ILE A 205 -2.77 59.50 -76.70
C ILE A 205 -2.72 59.78 -75.20
N LEU A 206 -3.10 58.78 -74.42
CA LEU A 206 -3.18 58.86 -72.97
C LEU A 206 -2.19 57.85 -72.37
N THR A 207 -1.40 58.31 -71.41
CA THR A 207 -0.46 57.49 -70.64
C THR A 207 -0.64 57.78 -69.16
N VAL A 208 -0.48 56.77 -68.31
CA VAL A 208 -0.52 56.90 -66.85
C VAL A 208 0.86 56.55 -66.28
N GLU A 209 1.40 57.41 -65.43
CA GLU A 209 2.69 57.22 -64.76
C GLU A 209 2.53 57.38 -63.22
N ASP A 210 3.37 56.70 -62.43
CA ASP A 210 3.33 56.78 -60.96
C ASP A 210 3.95 58.10 -60.45
N GLU A 211 3.22 58.86 -59.62
CA GLU A 211 3.70 60.15 -59.11
C GLU A 211 4.39 60.02 -57.74
N GLY A 212 5.73 60.13 -57.73
CA GLY A 212 6.56 60.09 -56.52
C GLY A 212 6.51 61.38 -55.66
N GLY A 213 5.32 61.81 -55.25
CA GLY A 213 5.07 63.05 -54.50
C GLY A 213 5.22 62.93 -52.96
N PRO A 214 5.34 64.07 -52.23
CA PRO A 214 5.43 64.06 -50.77
C PRO A 214 4.09 63.65 -50.13
N GLY A 215 4.01 62.40 -49.70
CA GLY A 215 2.80 61.78 -49.13
C GLY A 215 2.16 60.72 -50.03
N CYS A 216 2.81 60.38 -51.15
CA CYS A 216 2.47 59.26 -52.03
C CYS A 216 3.54 58.16 -51.86
N ASP A 217 3.13 56.91 -51.66
CA ASP A 217 4.02 55.76 -51.80
C ASP A 217 4.14 55.33 -53.27
N ILE A 218 5.25 54.68 -53.60
CA ILE A 218 5.49 54.15 -54.95
C ILE A 218 4.54 52.97 -55.18
N SER A 219 3.72 53.04 -56.22
CA SER A 219 2.73 52.02 -56.53
C SER A 219 3.35 50.64 -56.78
N ASP A 220 2.81 49.65 -56.09
CA ASP A 220 2.92 48.22 -56.41
C ASP A 220 1.64 47.67 -57.08
N LEU A 221 0.62 48.52 -57.24
CA LEU A 221 -0.68 48.22 -57.84
C LEU A 221 -0.59 48.23 -59.37
N THR A 222 -1.39 47.39 -60.04
CA THR A 222 -1.44 47.35 -61.50
C THR A 222 -2.45 48.37 -62.00
N VAL A 223 -2.02 49.29 -62.86
CA VAL A 223 -2.86 50.36 -63.44
C VAL A 223 -2.88 50.28 -64.95
N GLU A 224 -4.08 50.32 -65.54
CA GLU A 224 -4.32 50.32 -66.99
C GLU A 224 -5.29 51.44 -67.37
N ILE A 225 -5.23 51.93 -68.62
CA ILE A 225 -6.11 52.99 -69.13
C ILE A 225 -6.80 52.53 -70.42
N GLU A 226 -8.14 52.57 -70.46
CA GLU A 226 -8.93 52.10 -71.60
C GLU A 226 -10.04 53.11 -71.98
N PRO A 227 -10.08 53.60 -73.24
CA PRO A 227 -9.07 53.46 -74.30
C PRO A 227 -7.85 54.40 -74.10
N SER A 228 -6.64 53.90 -74.39
CA SER A 228 -5.40 54.69 -74.33
C SER A 228 -5.15 55.62 -75.53
N SER A 229 -6.07 55.69 -76.48
CA SER A 229 -6.06 56.68 -77.55
C SER A 229 -7.47 56.98 -78.05
N LEU A 230 -7.75 58.27 -78.26
CA LEU A 230 -9.03 58.81 -78.70
C LEU A 230 -8.88 59.56 -80.02
N ASN A 231 -9.99 59.65 -80.77
CA ASN A 231 -10.10 60.55 -81.92
C ASN A 231 -11.35 61.42 -81.76
N LEU A 232 -11.16 62.68 -81.38
CA LEU A 232 -12.24 63.59 -80.99
C LEU A 232 -12.37 64.73 -82.01
N ASP A 233 -13.60 65.09 -82.36
CA ASP A 233 -13.88 66.30 -83.13
C ASP A 233 -13.79 67.57 -82.24
N ASN A 234 -13.66 68.75 -82.85
CA ASN A 234 -13.65 70.05 -82.14
C ASN A 234 -14.84 70.18 -81.19
N GLU A 235 -14.59 70.64 -79.95
CA GLU A 235 -15.62 70.85 -78.91
C GLU A 235 -16.38 69.55 -78.56
N THR A 236 -15.71 68.40 -78.62
CA THR A 236 -16.26 67.12 -78.15
C THR A 236 -15.39 66.49 -77.06
N SER A 237 -16.03 65.79 -76.13
CA SER A 237 -15.39 65.02 -75.06
C SER A 237 -15.79 63.55 -75.10
N GLU A 238 -14.91 62.68 -74.60
CA GLU A 238 -15.16 61.27 -74.36
C GLU A 238 -14.57 60.85 -73.01
N TRP A 239 -15.21 59.90 -72.34
CA TRP A 239 -14.79 59.40 -71.03
C TRP A 239 -13.88 58.18 -71.18
N VAL A 240 -12.84 58.14 -70.35
CA VAL A 240 -11.81 57.09 -70.33
C VAL A 240 -11.71 56.53 -68.92
N GLU A 241 -11.64 55.20 -68.81
CA GLU A 241 -11.51 54.50 -67.53
C GLU A 241 -10.02 54.29 -67.21
N VAL A 242 -9.56 54.84 -66.09
CA VAL A 242 -8.29 54.46 -65.45
C VAL A 242 -8.60 53.39 -64.41
N ARG A 243 -8.15 52.16 -64.66
CA ARG A 243 -8.47 50.96 -63.91
C ARG A 243 -7.29 50.53 -63.04
N ILE A 244 -7.55 50.27 -61.77
CA ILE A 244 -6.55 49.94 -60.74
C ILE A 244 -6.92 48.61 -60.09
N ASP A 245 -6.14 47.56 -60.32
CA ASP A 245 -6.29 46.30 -59.58
C ASP A 245 -5.74 46.46 -58.15
N VAL A 246 -6.60 46.23 -57.16
CA VAL A 246 -6.26 46.33 -55.72
C VAL A 246 -6.34 44.94 -55.07
N PRO A 247 -5.21 44.25 -54.89
CA PRO A 247 -5.12 43.04 -54.07
C PRO A 247 -5.72 43.19 -52.66
N SER A 248 -6.26 42.11 -52.12
CA SER A 248 -6.89 42.10 -50.79
C SER A 248 -5.92 42.34 -49.63
N ASP A 249 -4.62 42.26 -49.88
CA ASP A 249 -3.51 42.47 -48.95
C ASP A 249 -2.69 43.74 -49.25
N SER A 250 -3.16 44.62 -50.15
CA SER A 250 -2.52 45.89 -50.46
C SER A 250 -2.32 46.76 -49.22
N GLN A 251 -1.08 47.26 -49.07
CA GLN A 251 -0.64 48.02 -47.91
C GLN A 251 -1.50 49.27 -47.68
N ALA A 252 -1.80 49.58 -46.42
CA ALA A 252 -2.45 50.84 -46.06
C ALA A 252 -1.53 52.03 -46.37
N SER A 253 -1.78 52.73 -47.47
CA SER A 253 -1.07 53.95 -47.85
C SER A 253 -1.86 54.77 -48.87
N LYS A 254 -1.31 55.92 -49.25
CA LYS A 254 -1.81 56.76 -50.34
C LYS A 254 -0.97 56.53 -51.59
N TYR A 255 -1.64 56.15 -52.67
CA TYR A 255 -1.05 55.90 -53.98
C TYR A 255 -1.47 57.01 -54.94
N CYS A 256 -0.55 57.46 -55.81
CA CYS A 256 -0.74 58.62 -56.68
C CYS A 256 -0.25 58.35 -58.10
N TRP A 257 -1.01 58.81 -59.08
CA TRP A 257 -0.73 58.66 -60.52
C TRP A 257 -0.98 59.97 -61.25
N GLU A 258 -0.29 60.18 -62.36
CA GLU A 258 -0.52 61.29 -63.27
C GLU A 258 -0.96 60.74 -64.63
N VAL A 259 -2.12 61.18 -65.12
CA VAL A 259 -2.61 60.89 -66.48
C VAL A 259 -2.14 62.01 -67.39
N HIS A 260 -1.22 61.68 -68.30
CA HIS A 260 -0.71 62.59 -69.32
C HIS A 260 -1.47 62.37 -70.64
N ALA A 261 -2.05 63.45 -71.18
CA ALA A 261 -2.65 63.48 -72.50
C ALA A 261 -1.77 64.25 -73.48
N GLN A 262 -1.50 63.66 -74.65
CA GLN A 262 -0.74 64.31 -75.73
C GLN A 262 -1.48 64.21 -77.07
N VAL A 263 -1.67 65.35 -77.73
CA VAL A 263 -2.22 65.42 -79.09
C VAL A 263 -1.17 64.96 -80.11
N GLN A 264 -1.34 63.78 -80.68
CA GLN A 264 -0.38 63.16 -81.60
C GLN A 264 -0.27 63.89 -82.96
N ASN A 265 -1.38 64.47 -83.43
CA ASN A 265 -1.44 65.16 -84.73
C ASN A 265 -1.19 66.67 -84.67
N ASP A 266 -0.82 67.22 -83.51
CA ASP A 266 -0.24 68.57 -83.39
C ASP A 266 1.18 68.58 -84.00
N PRO A 267 1.44 69.36 -85.07
CA PRO A 267 2.75 69.46 -85.70
C PRO A 267 3.86 70.03 -84.78
N THR A 268 3.48 70.63 -83.66
CA THR A 268 4.38 71.28 -82.70
C THR A 268 4.62 70.44 -81.44
N GLN A 269 3.77 69.45 -81.15
CA GLN A 269 3.75 68.61 -79.94
C GLN A 269 3.77 69.41 -78.62
N ASN A 270 3.05 70.54 -78.57
CA ASN A 270 2.89 71.35 -77.35
C ASN A 270 1.46 71.32 -76.80
N ALA A 271 0.50 70.73 -77.53
CA ALA A 271 -0.84 70.46 -77.00
C ALA A 271 -0.81 69.16 -76.16
N SER A 272 -0.70 69.34 -74.85
CA SER A 272 -0.78 68.30 -73.83
C SER A 272 -1.45 68.84 -72.56
N ASP A 273 -1.97 67.94 -71.73
CA ASP A 273 -2.49 68.27 -70.40
C ASP A 273 -2.25 67.10 -69.41
N ASP A 274 -2.18 67.42 -68.12
CA ASP A 274 -1.76 66.51 -67.05
C ASP A 274 -2.78 66.51 -65.89
N GLN A 275 -3.28 65.33 -65.50
CA GLN A 275 -4.26 65.18 -64.42
C GLN A 275 -3.78 64.19 -63.35
N SER A 276 -3.45 64.69 -62.16
CA SER A 276 -3.12 63.87 -60.99
C SER A 276 -4.35 63.16 -60.42
N LEU A 277 -4.18 61.91 -59.99
CA LEU A 277 -5.17 61.04 -59.37
C LEU A 277 -4.57 60.44 -58.09
N ASP A 278 -5.37 60.23 -57.04
CA ASP A 278 -4.93 59.52 -55.86
C ASP A 278 -5.98 58.63 -55.18
N LEU A 279 -5.53 57.45 -54.74
CA LEU A 279 -6.32 56.46 -54.02
C LEU A 279 -5.68 56.18 -52.66
N THR A 280 -6.45 56.36 -51.58
CA THR A 280 -6.02 56.05 -50.22
C THR A 280 -6.60 54.70 -49.78
N ILE A 281 -5.73 53.73 -49.50
CA ILE A 281 -6.09 52.44 -48.92
C ILE A 281 -6.07 52.58 -47.39
N PRO A 282 -7.21 52.40 -46.69
CA PRO A 282 -7.28 52.57 -45.24
C PRO A 282 -6.55 51.44 -44.46
N GLU A 283 -6.21 51.75 -43.21
CA GLU A 283 -5.69 50.78 -42.24
C GLU A 283 -6.78 49.76 -41.84
N ILE A 284 -6.51 48.48 -42.09
CA ILE A 284 -7.38 47.36 -41.71
C ILE A 284 -6.67 46.56 -40.62
N HIS A 285 -7.13 46.69 -39.38
CA HIS A 285 -6.66 45.87 -38.25
C HIS A 285 -7.44 44.55 -38.20
N SER A 286 -6.75 43.43 -38.45
CA SER A 286 -7.33 42.08 -38.40
C SER A 286 -6.31 41.10 -37.85
N CYS A 287 -6.78 40.11 -37.09
CA CYS A 287 -5.97 39.12 -36.39
C CYS A 287 -6.58 37.72 -36.53
N ASP A 288 -5.73 36.73 -36.79
CA ASP A 288 -6.01 35.32 -36.50
C ASP A 288 -5.28 34.90 -35.22
N VAL A 289 -5.93 34.09 -34.38
CA VAL A 289 -5.32 33.52 -33.18
C VAL A 289 -5.45 32.00 -33.15
N SER A 290 -4.36 31.34 -32.78
CA SER A 290 -4.29 29.88 -32.64
C SER A 290 -3.62 29.49 -31.33
N ILE A 291 -3.91 28.30 -30.82
CA ILE A 291 -3.37 27.78 -29.56
C ILE A 291 -2.81 26.37 -29.78
N GLY A 292 -1.62 26.08 -29.24
CA GLY A 292 -0.94 24.81 -29.43
C GLY A 292 -1.72 23.62 -28.86
N ALA A 293 -2.26 23.77 -27.64
CA ALA A 293 -3.18 22.83 -27.03
C ALA A 293 -4.45 23.55 -26.57
N GLY A 294 -5.53 23.46 -27.36
CA GLY A 294 -6.84 24.02 -27.01
C GLY A 294 -7.59 23.26 -25.91
N THR A 295 -7.05 22.15 -25.44
CA THR A 295 -7.57 21.40 -24.29
C THR A 295 -6.41 20.78 -23.52
N MET A 296 -6.39 20.96 -22.20
CA MET A 296 -5.36 20.46 -21.30
C MET A 296 -5.97 19.86 -20.04
N SER A 297 -5.24 18.96 -19.37
CA SER A 297 -5.73 18.20 -18.21
C SER A 297 -4.70 18.27 -17.09
N VAL A 298 -4.83 19.27 -16.22
CA VAL A 298 -3.84 19.58 -15.18
C VAL A 298 -4.45 19.28 -13.81
N ASN A 299 -3.71 18.57 -12.94
CA ASN A 299 -4.15 18.38 -11.57
C ASN A 299 -4.09 19.70 -10.80
N PRO A 300 -4.89 19.86 -9.72
CA PRO A 300 -4.67 20.94 -8.79
C PRO A 300 -3.24 20.96 -8.24
N ASP A 301 -2.70 22.17 -8.03
CA ASP A 301 -1.33 22.45 -7.57
C ASP A 301 -0.19 22.07 -8.55
N ASP A 302 -0.48 21.33 -9.63
CA ASP A 302 0.43 21.17 -10.78
C ASP A 302 0.33 22.36 -11.75
N SER A 303 1.33 22.52 -12.62
CA SER A 303 1.34 23.51 -13.69
C SER A 303 1.77 22.91 -15.03
N GLU A 304 1.01 23.15 -16.10
CA GLU A 304 1.35 22.76 -17.47
C GLU A 304 1.36 24.00 -18.38
N THR A 305 2.21 24.00 -19.42
CA THR A 305 2.35 25.14 -20.34
C THR A 305 1.88 24.81 -21.75
N THR A 306 1.36 25.81 -22.45
CA THR A 306 1.03 25.77 -23.87
C THR A 306 1.38 27.10 -24.53
N THR A 307 1.27 27.23 -25.84
CA THR A 307 1.54 28.49 -26.56
C THR A 307 0.30 29.02 -27.24
N VAL A 308 0.13 30.35 -27.22
CA VAL A 308 -0.83 31.06 -28.07
C VAL A 308 -0.08 31.89 -29.10
N THR A 309 -0.55 31.86 -30.33
CA THR A 309 0.09 32.50 -31.48
C THR A 309 -0.93 33.40 -32.17
N PHE A 310 -0.64 34.71 -32.17
CA PHE A 310 -1.40 35.77 -32.82
C PHE A 310 -0.71 36.16 -34.13
N SER A 311 -1.48 36.22 -35.22
CA SER A 311 -1.00 36.51 -36.57
C SER A 311 -1.73 37.74 -37.13
N ASN A 312 -1.01 38.68 -37.72
CA ASN A 312 -1.63 39.78 -38.46
C ASN A 312 -2.27 39.24 -39.74
N THR A 313 -3.56 39.52 -39.95
CA THR A 313 -4.32 39.24 -41.17
C THR A 313 -4.90 40.51 -41.80
N GLY A 314 -4.52 41.68 -41.27
CA GLY A 314 -4.77 42.99 -41.84
C GLY A 314 -3.66 43.44 -42.79
N ASN A 315 -3.70 44.71 -43.21
CA ASN A 315 -2.80 45.30 -44.22
C ASN A 315 -1.81 46.36 -43.68
N THR A 316 -1.69 46.49 -42.35
CA THR A 316 -0.77 47.43 -41.69
C THR A 316 -0.22 46.88 -40.38
N ASP A 317 0.88 47.46 -39.90
CA ASP A 317 1.45 47.23 -38.57
C ASP A 317 0.56 47.88 -37.51
N TYR A 318 0.10 47.10 -36.53
CA TYR A 318 -0.65 47.65 -35.40
C TYR A 318 -0.30 46.95 -34.08
N SER A 319 -0.62 47.59 -32.96
CA SER A 319 -0.34 47.04 -31.64
C SER A 319 -1.49 46.18 -31.13
N ILE A 320 -1.21 44.94 -30.74
CA ILE A 320 -2.17 44.04 -30.10
C ILE A 320 -1.95 43.98 -28.58
N LYS A 321 -3.04 43.97 -27.81
CA LYS A 321 -3.01 43.75 -26.36
C LYS A 321 -3.65 42.42 -26.01
N THR A 322 -2.90 41.57 -25.31
CA THR A 322 -3.41 40.28 -24.84
C THR A 322 -4.26 40.44 -23.58
N ALA A 323 -5.37 39.70 -23.52
CA ALA A 323 -6.28 39.63 -22.38
C ALA A 323 -6.78 38.19 -22.15
N LYS A 324 -7.39 37.97 -20.99
CA LYS A 324 -7.96 36.67 -20.60
C LYS A 324 -9.28 36.86 -19.86
N THR A 325 -10.33 36.14 -20.25
CA THR A 325 -11.66 36.24 -19.64
C THR A 325 -12.26 34.86 -19.35
N GLY A 326 -13.37 34.83 -18.60
CA GLY A 326 -14.01 33.61 -18.10
C GLY A 326 -13.92 33.47 -16.59
N ALA A 327 -14.75 32.59 -16.01
CA ALA A 327 -14.93 32.47 -14.56
C ALA A 327 -13.70 31.96 -13.79
N ARG A 328 -12.72 31.39 -14.50
CA ARG A 328 -11.48 30.80 -13.96
C ARG A 328 -10.22 31.33 -14.65
N SER A 329 -10.28 32.54 -15.23
CA SER A 329 -9.12 33.17 -15.90
C SER A 329 -7.94 33.48 -14.96
N ASN A 330 -8.13 33.32 -13.64
CA ASN A 330 -7.07 33.39 -12.63
C ASN A 330 -6.17 32.14 -12.60
N TRP A 331 -6.60 30.99 -13.15
CA TRP A 331 -5.76 29.78 -13.28
C TRP A 331 -4.78 29.85 -14.46
N VAL A 332 -4.93 30.83 -15.33
CA VAL A 332 -4.17 30.96 -16.58
C VAL A 332 -3.28 32.20 -16.46
N GLU A 333 -1.98 32.05 -16.61
CA GLU A 333 -1.02 33.14 -16.75
C GLU A 333 -0.47 33.16 -18.18
N ILE A 334 -0.32 34.35 -18.76
CA ILE A 334 0.27 34.52 -20.09
C ILE A 334 1.59 35.25 -19.86
N GLU A 335 2.69 34.68 -20.31
CA GLU A 335 4.01 35.30 -20.15
C GLU A 335 4.06 36.60 -20.97
N ASN A 336 4.68 37.64 -20.41
CA ASN A 336 4.81 38.95 -21.05
C ASN A 336 3.47 39.60 -21.47
N MET A 337 2.38 39.44 -20.69
CA MET A 337 1.13 40.20 -20.90
C MET A 337 1.40 41.71 -21.05
N GLY A 338 0.88 42.30 -22.12
CA GLY A 338 1.15 43.69 -22.44
C GLY A 338 0.62 44.11 -23.80
N LEU A 339 1.07 45.28 -24.25
CA LEU A 339 0.85 45.81 -25.59
C LEU A 339 2.09 45.49 -26.44
N HIS A 340 1.90 44.78 -27.55
CA HIS A 340 2.97 44.33 -28.45
C HIS A 340 2.69 44.75 -29.89
N ASN A 341 3.72 45.00 -30.69
CA ASN A 341 3.54 45.34 -32.11
C ASN A 341 3.42 44.06 -32.95
N LEU A 342 2.32 43.92 -33.71
CA LEU A 342 2.01 42.75 -34.53
C LEU A 342 2.14 43.13 -36.01
N GLY A 343 3.23 42.69 -36.63
CA GLY A 343 3.68 43.24 -37.92
C GLY A 343 2.94 42.70 -39.16
N HIS A 344 2.96 43.46 -40.27
CA HIS A 344 2.42 43.09 -41.58
C HIS A 344 3.55 42.97 -42.63
N GLY A 345 3.31 42.23 -43.73
CA GLY A 345 4.20 42.22 -44.92
C GLY A 345 5.62 41.68 -44.71
N GLY A 346 5.90 41.01 -43.60
CA GLY A 346 7.27 40.62 -43.20
C GLY A 346 8.07 41.74 -42.50
N THR A 347 7.44 42.88 -42.22
CA THR A 347 7.95 43.88 -41.28
C THR A 347 7.57 43.51 -39.84
N GLY A 348 8.30 44.03 -38.85
CA GLY A 348 8.05 43.73 -37.44
C GLY A 348 8.26 42.25 -37.06
N THR A 349 7.44 41.75 -36.12
CA THR A 349 7.38 40.34 -35.75
C THR A 349 5.96 39.84 -35.96
N ASN A 350 5.80 38.84 -36.83
CA ASN A 350 4.54 38.17 -37.12
C ASN A 350 4.84 36.71 -37.52
N PRO A 351 4.24 35.71 -36.85
CA PRO A 351 3.31 35.84 -35.73
C PRO A 351 3.99 36.11 -34.38
N LEU A 352 3.26 36.74 -33.45
CA LEU A 352 3.65 36.83 -32.05
C LEU A 352 3.22 35.56 -31.32
N THR A 353 4.13 34.92 -30.59
CA THR A 353 3.83 33.74 -29.77
C THR A 353 4.14 34.01 -28.30
N PHE A 354 3.19 33.69 -27.43
CA PHE A 354 3.32 33.81 -25.98
C PHE A 354 3.18 32.44 -25.33
N GLU A 355 3.98 32.16 -24.30
CA GLU A 355 3.75 31.01 -23.44
C GLU A 355 2.58 31.30 -22.48
N ILE A 356 1.76 30.29 -22.25
CA ILE A 356 0.65 30.28 -21.31
C ILE A 356 0.96 29.20 -20.28
N THR A 357 0.98 29.56 -18.99
CA THR A 357 1.02 28.61 -17.88
C THR A 357 -0.38 28.43 -17.32
N VAL A 358 -0.80 27.19 -17.07
CA VAL A 358 -2.08 26.89 -16.43
C VAL A 358 -1.87 26.08 -15.17
N SER A 359 -2.40 26.60 -14.07
CA SER A 359 -2.28 26.07 -12.72
C SER A 359 -3.66 26.13 -12.04
N PRO A 360 -4.51 25.09 -12.20
CA PRO A 360 -5.81 25.05 -11.56
C PRO A 360 -5.67 24.83 -10.05
N ASP A 361 -6.69 25.25 -9.31
CA ASP A 361 -6.85 24.92 -7.89
C ASP A 361 -7.89 23.80 -7.70
N ASP A 362 -7.99 23.29 -6.48
CA ASP A 362 -8.91 22.21 -6.12
C ASP A 362 -10.33 22.71 -5.76
N SER A 363 -10.69 23.96 -6.08
CA SER A 363 -11.98 24.56 -5.70
C SER A 363 -13.20 24.09 -6.51
N VAL A 364 -13.01 23.13 -7.42
CA VAL A 364 -14.07 22.47 -8.22
C VAL A 364 -13.85 20.96 -8.26
N GLU A 365 -14.88 20.20 -8.63
CA GLU A 365 -14.78 18.74 -8.73
C GLU A 365 -13.83 18.27 -9.84
N ALA A 366 -13.12 17.17 -9.59
CA ALA A 366 -12.27 16.51 -10.58
C ALA A 366 -13.08 16.09 -11.82
N GLY A 367 -12.51 16.26 -13.01
CA GLY A 367 -13.17 16.01 -14.29
C GLY A 367 -14.13 17.12 -14.74
N SER A 368 -14.23 18.24 -14.01
CA SER A 368 -14.96 19.42 -14.49
C SER A 368 -14.20 20.14 -15.60
N GLU A 369 -14.93 20.59 -16.61
CA GLU A 369 -14.41 21.37 -17.74
C GLU A 369 -14.67 22.86 -17.52
N HIS A 370 -13.62 23.67 -17.60
CA HIS A 370 -13.69 25.13 -17.55
C HIS A 370 -13.09 25.76 -18.80
N ILE A 371 -13.73 26.80 -19.32
CA ILE A 371 -13.26 27.54 -20.50
C ILE A 371 -12.71 28.89 -20.04
N VAL A 372 -11.50 29.19 -20.50
CA VAL A 372 -10.88 30.53 -20.43
C VAL A 372 -10.67 31.00 -21.86
N ASN A 373 -11.13 32.22 -22.14
CA ASN A 373 -10.95 32.83 -23.45
C ASN A 373 -9.64 33.63 -23.43
N ILE A 374 -8.83 33.46 -24.47
CA ILE A 374 -7.62 34.23 -24.71
C ILE A 374 -7.92 35.21 -25.83
N GLU A 375 -7.79 36.50 -25.53
CA GLU A 375 -8.33 37.61 -26.33
C GLU A 375 -7.21 38.51 -26.83
N GLY A 376 -7.30 38.94 -28.09
CA GLY A 376 -6.44 39.93 -28.72
C GLY A 376 -7.21 41.20 -29.04
N HIS A 377 -6.90 42.30 -28.36
CA HIS A 377 -7.52 43.61 -28.56
C HIS A 377 -6.67 44.52 -29.41
N ASP A 378 -7.31 45.38 -30.20
CA ASP A 378 -6.67 46.50 -30.87
C ASP A 378 -6.18 47.54 -29.85
N GLY A 379 -4.91 47.90 -29.90
CA GLY A 379 -4.30 48.90 -29.03
C GLY A 379 -4.44 48.60 -27.54
N SER A 380 -4.32 49.64 -26.71
CA SER A 380 -4.41 49.47 -25.25
C SER A 380 -5.84 49.32 -24.72
N SER A 381 -6.85 49.72 -25.50
CA SER A 381 -8.26 49.77 -25.08
C SER A 381 -9.26 49.76 -26.23
N GLY A 382 -8.88 49.24 -27.40
CA GLY A 382 -9.76 49.10 -28.56
C GLY A 382 -10.62 47.82 -28.51
N PRO A 383 -11.37 47.55 -29.60
CA PRO A 383 -12.23 46.38 -29.69
C PRO A 383 -11.44 45.06 -29.64
N LEU A 384 -12.15 43.98 -29.34
CA LEU A 384 -11.67 42.61 -29.53
C LEU A 384 -11.57 42.34 -31.04
N LEU A 385 -10.39 41.92 -31.51
CA LEU A 385 -10.15 41.52 -32.91
C LEU A 385 -10.25 40.00 -33.07
N CYS A 386 -9.66 39.25 -32.15
CA CYS A 386 -9.49 37.80 -32.26
C CYS A 386 -9.55 37.10 -30.89
N GLU A 387 -10.11 35.90 -30.84
CA GLU A 387 -10.38 35.14 -29.60
C GLU A 387 -10.18 33.64 -29.83
N VAL A 388 -9.56 32.94 -28.87
CA VAL A 388 -9.48 31.47 -28.84
C VAL A 388 -9.86 30.90 -27.47
N GLN A 389 -10.55 29.76 -27.46
CA GLN A 389 -10.94 29.07 -26.23
C GLN A 389 -9.88 28.07 -25.78
N LEU A 390 -9.43 28.21 -24.53
CA LEU A 390 -8.65 27.20 -23.82
C LEU A 390 -9.56 26.41 -22.87
N ARG A 391 -9.65 25.10 -23.07
CA ARG A 391 -10.41 24.17 -22.22
C ARG A 391 -9.49 23.55 -21.19
N ILE A 392 -9.82 23.73 -19.92
CA ILE A 392 -9.09 23.20 -18.78
C ILE A 392 -9.96 22.11 -18.16
N LEU A 393 -9.52 20.86 -18.27
CA LEU A 393 -10.06 19.74 -17.53
C LEU A 393 -9.31 19.66 -16.20
N VAL A 394 -10.02 19.85 -15.08
CA VAL A 394 -9.38 19.81 -13.76
C VAL A 394 -9.13 18.36 -13.37
N GLY A 395 -7.87 18.02 -13.08
CA GLY A 395 -7.48 16.70 -12.59
C GLY A 395 -7.92 16.43 -11.15
N GLN A 396 -7.39 15.37 -10.56
CA GLN A 396 -7.77 14.96 -9.20
C GLN A 396 -6.69 15.31 -8.18
N SER A 397 -7.05 16.10 -7.16
CA SER A 397 -6.30 16.19 -5.92
C SER A 397 -6.74 15.08 -4.96
N HIS A 398 -5.78 14.54 -4.21
CA HIS A 398 -5.98 13.47 -3.24
C HIS A 398 -5.59 13.93 -1.84
N GLY A 399 -6.38 13.52 -0.84
CA GLY A 399 -6.09 13.78 0.56
C GLY A 399 -7.23 13.30 1.44
N ALA A 400 -6.93 12.92 2.67
CA ALA A 400 -7.95 12.49 3.63
C ALA A 400 -7.56 12.84 5.06
N THR A 401 -8.56 12.97 5.91
CA THR A 401 -8.40 13.08 7.36
C THR A 401 -9.18 11.98 8.05
N ILE A 402 -8.68 11.50 9.18
CA ILE A 402 -9.35 10.50 10.01
C ILE A 402 -9.89 11.16 11.28
N SER A 403 -10.92 10.56 11.88
CA SER A 403 -11.45 11.00 13.17
C SER A 403 -11.96 9.81 13.96
N LEU A 404 -11.75 9.86 15.27
CA LEU A 404 -12.15 8.81 16.20
C LEU A 404 -13.34 9.29 17.02
N SER A 405 -14.34 8.43 17.21
CA SER A 405 -15.48 8.70 18.12
C SER A 405 -15.04 8.92 19.58
N SER A 406 -13.90 8.34 19.97
CA SER A 406 -13.15 8.65 21.18
C SER A 406 -11.66 8.41 20.92
N SER A 407 -10.77 9.24 21.47
CA SER A 407 -9.32 8.95 21.48
C SER A 407 -8.92 7.92 22.55
N THR A 408 -9.86 7.51 23.40
CA THR A 408 -9.63 6.53 24.48
C THR A 408 -10.69 5.42 24.48
N MET A 409 -10.25 4.19 24.71
CA MET A 409 -11.09 3.01 24.97
C MET A 409 -10.77 2.51 26.39
N SER A 410 -11.57 2.90 27.37
CA SER A 410 -11.33 2.63 28.79
C SER A 410 -12.04 1.36 29.28
N ASN A 411 -11.41 0.65 30.22
CA ASN A 411 -11.98 -0.49 30.95
C ASN A 411 -12.38 -1.66 30.03
N VAL A 412 -11.55 -2.01 29.06
CA VAL A 412 -11.73 -3.26 28.28
C VAL A 412 -11.53 -4.44 29.22
N GLU A 413 -12.50 -5.36 29.29
CA GLU A 413 -12.36 -6.54 30.16
C GLU A 413 -11.32 -7.52 29.58
N PRO A 414 -10.45 -8.16 30.40
CA PRO A 414 -9.54 -9.19 29.93
C PRO A 414 -10.28 -10.34 29.23
N GLY A 415 -9.80 -10.76 28.06
CA GLY A 415 -10.51 -11.72 27.19
C GLY A 415 -11.76 -11.18 26.48
N GLY A 416 -12.14 -9.94 26.77
CA GLY A 416 -13.29 -9.24 26.19
C GLY A 416 -12.93 -8.43 24.95
N ASN A 417 -13.92 -7.67 24.45
CA ASN A 417 -13.77 -6.75 23.33
C ASN A 417 -14.27 -5.34 23.66
N GLY A 418 -13.64 -4.35 23.04
CA GLY A 418 -14.15 -2.98 22.96
C GLY A 418 -14.24 -2.55 21.49
N SER A 419 -15.15 -1.64 21.16
CA SER A 419 -15.24 -1.09 19.81
C SER A 419 -15.41 0.42 19.79
N ILE A 420 -14.93 1.04 18.71
CA ILE A 420 -15.06 2.47 18.44
C ILE A 420 -15.43 2.67 16.97
N THR A 421 -16.18 3.73 16.68
CA THR A 421 -16.37 4.21 15.29
C THR A 421 -15.18 5.06 14.83
N VAL A 422 -14.60 4.70 13.69
CA VAL A 422 -13.55 5.45 12.98
C VAL A 422 -14.19 6.05 11.73
N THR A 423 -14.08 7.37 11.55
CA THR A 423 -14.66 8.08 10.41
C THR A 423 -13.55 8.71 9.56
N ALA A 424 -13.48 8.32 8.29
CA ALA A 424 -12.61 8.93 7.31
C ALA A 424 -13.37 9.99 6.52
N SER A 425 -12.70 11.12 6.22
CA SER A 425 -13.23 12.19 5.38
C SER A 425 -12.27 12.45 4.22
N ASN A 426 -12.79 12.44 3.00
CA ASN A 426 -12.08 12.92 1.83
C ASN A 426 -11.84 14.43 1.93
N GLN A 427 -10.64 14.86 1.56
CA GLN A 427 -10.24 16.27 1.39
C GLN A 427 -9.87 16.58 -0.07
N GLY A 428 -9.76 15.57 -0.93
CA GLY A 428 -9.56 15.69 -2.36
C GLY A 428 -10.80 16.18 -3.12
N ASN A 429 -10.60 16.70 -4.32
CA ASN A 429 -11.67 17.27 -5.14
C ASN A 429 -12.44 16.23 -5.98
N GLY A 430 -12.01 14.98 -6.04
CA GLY A 430 -12.69 13.87 -6.72
C GLY A 430 -13.12 12.74 -5.76
N PRO A 431 -14.04 11.84 -6.18
CA PRO A 431 -14.33 10.62 -5.44
C PRO A 431 -13.08 9.76 -5.25
N ASP A 432 -12.90 9.16 -4.07
CA ASP A 432 -11.69 8.41 -3.72
C ASP A 432 -12.03 7.09 -3.01
N SER A 433 -11.07 6.16 -3.00
CA SER A 433 -11.10 4.93 -2.23
C SER A 433 -9.95 4.95 -1.24
N LEU A 434 -10.27 5.21 0.02
CA LEU A 434 -9.30 5.37 1.10
C LEU A 434 -9.05 4.02 1.77
N LYS A 435 -7.79 3.69 1.98
CA LYS A 435 -7.36 2.55 2.79
C LYS A 435 -7.22 3.01 4.25
N ILE A 436 -7.82 2.26 5.17
CA ILE A 436 -7.65 2.46 6.61
C ILE A 436 -6.79 1.30 7.13
N SER A 437 -5.78 1.63 7.92
CA SER A 437 -4.84 0.69 8.52
C SER A 437 -4.60 1.00 9.99
N THR A 438 -4.25 -0.04 10.74
CA THR A 438 -3.81 0.08 12.13
C THR A 438 -2.33 -0.33 12.24
N SER A 439 -1.63 0.16 13.26
CA SER A 439 -0.34 -0.40 13.66
C SER A 439 -0.49 -1.87 14.08
N ALA A 440 0.62 -2.60 14.10
CA ALA A 440 0.63 -3.94 14.68
C ALA A 440 0.29 -3.83 16.19
N PRO A 441 -0.67 -4.61 16.70
CA PRO A 441 -0.94 -4.65 18.14
C PRO A 441 0.12 -5.48 18.88
N PRO A 442 0.22 -5.36 20.22
CA PRO A 442 1.08 -6.23 21.02
C PRO A 442 0.73 -7.72 20.88
N THR A 443 1.67 -8.60 21.21
CA THR A 443 1.46 -10.06 21.15
C THR A 443 0.24 -10.48 21.97
N GLY A 444 -0.67 -11.25 21.35
CA GLY A 444 -1.91 -11.73 21.97
C GLY A 444 -3.12 -10.80 21.82
N TRP A 445 -2.93 -9.55 21.38
CA TRP A 445 -4.03 -8.61 21.13
C TRP A 445 -4.65 -8.78 19.74
N GLY A 446 -5.98 -8.78 19.69
CA GLY A 446 -6.75 -8.82 18.44
C GLY A 446 -7.16 -7.42 18.00
N VAL A 447 -7.02 -7.12 16.71
CA VAL A 447 -7.54 -5.89 16.09
C VAL A 447 -8.27 -6.25 14.80
N SER A 448 -9.48 -5.73 14.63
CA SER A 448 -10.32 -5.97 13.45
C SER A 448 -11.00 -4.68 13.00
N LEU A 449 -11.00 -4.43 11.68
CA LEU A 449 -11.75 -3.36 11.05
C LEU A 449 -12.94 -3.97 10.32
N SER A 450 -14.14 -3.38 10.44
CA SER A 450 -15.32 -3.82 9.69
C SER A 450 -15.14 -3.69 8.17
N SER A 451 -14.28 -2.78 7.73
CA SER A 451 -13.68 -2.73 6.39
C SER A 451 -12.30 -2.07 6.44
N SER A 452 -11.33 -2.58 5.69
CA SER A 452 -10.01 -1.94 5.50
C SER A 452 -9.98 -0.88 4.41
N THR A 453 -11.07 -0.70 3.66
CA THR A 453 -11.19 0.26 2.56
C THR A 453 -12.58 0.88 2.54
N VAL A 454 -12.65 2.19 2.37
CA VAL A 454 -13.91 2.96 2.27
C VAL A 454 -13.94 3.76 0.98
N SER A 455 -15.11 3.84 0.34
CA SER A 455 -15.32 4.69 -0.83
C SER A 455 -16.06 5.96 -0.40
N VAL A 456 -15.53 7.11 -0.78
CA VAL A 456 -16.01 8.43 -0.35
C VAL A 456 -16.14 9.36 -1.55
N GLY A 457 -17.17 10.21 -1.55
CA GLY A 457 -17.37 11.23 -2.57
C GLY A 457 -16.33 12.35 -2.51
N SER A 458 -16.37 13.27 -3.49
CA SER A 458 -15.58 14.51 -3.47
C SER A 458 -15.82 15.33 -2.21
N ARG A 459 -14.83 16.10 -1.76
CA ARG A 459 -15.01 17.08 -0.66
C ARG A 459 -16.17 18.06 -0.89
N HIS A 460 -16.46 18.34 -2.16
CA HIS A 460 -17.52 19.26 -2.62
C HIS A 460 -18.93 18.64 -2.50
N GLY A 461 -19.02 17.31 -2.35
CA GLY A 461 -20.26 16.57 -2.16
C GLY A 461 -20.68 16.40 -0.70
N THR A 462 -21.85 15.78 -0.50
CA THR A 462 -22.36 15.36 0.81
C THR A 462 -21.70 14.08 1.31
N ASP A 463 -21.36 13.17 0.40
CA ASP A 463 -21.00 11.78 0.70
C ASP A 463 -19.48 11.63 0.92
N ARG A 464 -18.81 12.71 1.36
CA ARG A 464 -17.35 12.80 1.52
C ARG A 464 -16.80 12.03 2.72
N THR A 465 -17.67 11.53 3.59
CA THR A 465 -17.31 10.86 4.85
C THR A 465 -17.92 9.47 4.92
N GLU A 466 -17.14 8.49 5.37
CA GLU A 466 -17.64 7.14 5.67
C GLU A 466 -17.09 6.66 7.01
N SER A 467 -17.92 5.90 7.75
CA SER A 467 -17.62 5.43 9.10
C SER A 467 -17.57 3.91 9.18
N ILE A 468 -16.52 3.37 9.80
CA ILE A 468 -16.33 1.94 10.04
C ILE A 468 -16.21 1.65 11.55
N GLU A 469 -16.41 0.39 11.92
CA GLU A 469 -16.18 -0.07 13.29
C GLU A 469 -14.76 -0.67 13.41
N LEU A 470 -14.01 -0.20 14.40
CA LEU A 470 -12.77 -0.79 14.87
C LEU A 470 -13.09 -1.59 16.14
N VAL A 471 -12.83 -2.89 16.11
CA VAL A 471 -12.97 -3.78 17.27
C VAL A 471 -11.58 -4.19 17.74
N VAL A 472 -11.33 -4.03 19.04
CA VAL A 472 -10.11 -4.47 19.72
C VAL A 472 -10.50 -5.58 20.71
N THR A 473 -9.75 -6.67 20.71
CA THR A 473 -9.93 -7.82 21.60
C THR A 473 -8.71 -7.93 22.51
N ALA A 474 -8.92 -7.88 23.83
CA ALA A 474 -7.87 -8.06 24.81
C ALA A 474 -7.61 -9.56 25.08
N PRO A 475 -6.35 -10.00 25.29
CA PRO A 475 -6.07 -11.34 25.80
C PRO A 475 -6.59 -11.52 27.24
N PHE A 476 -6.71 -12.76 27.71
CA PHE A 476 -7.17 -13.06 29.08
C PHE A 476 -6.21 -12.58 30.17
N TYR A 477 -4.91 -12.56 29.87
CA TYR A 477 -3.82 -12.08 30.74
C TYR A 477 -3.43 -10.62 30.44
N ALA A 478 -4.35 -9.82 29.89
CA ALA A 478 -4.09 -8.42 29.60
C ALA A 478 -3.93 -7.62 30.90
N LEU A 479 -2.75 -7.03 31.12
CA LEU A 479 -2.44 -6.22 32.29
C LEU A 479 -3.18 -4.87 32.26
N ALA A 480 -3.51 -4.32 33.43
CA ALA A 480 -4.28 -3.07 33.58
C ALA A 480 -3.47 -1.84 33.98
N ASP A 481 -2.18 -2.01 34.28
CA ASP A 481 -1.19 -0.96 34.51
C ASP A 481 -0.78 -0.24 33.21
N ASP A 482 -0.57 -0.99 32.13
CA ASP A 482 -0.07 -0.49 30.85
C ASP A 482 -1.18 -0.01 29.90
N ALA A 483 -1.09 1.26 29.49
CA ALA A 483 -1.96 1.86 28.48
C ALA A 483 -1.40 1.60 27.06
N ILE A 484 -2.16 0.87 26.24
CA ILE A 484 -1.74 0.48 24.89
C ILE A 484 -2.12 1.57 23.89
N ILE A 485 -1.19 1.90 22.99
CA ILE A 485 -1.40 2.92 21.94
C ILE A 485 -1.47 2.23 20.58
N LEU A 486 -2.62 2.32 19.92
CA LEU A 486 -2.84 1.86 18.55
C LEU A 486 -2.89 3.06 17.61
N SER A 487 -1.96 3.15 16.65
CA SER A 487 -2.00 4.19 15.61
C SER A 487 -2.91 3.73 14.48
N ILE A 488 -3.90 4.56 14.13
CA ILE A 488 -4.89 4.31 13.08
C ILE A 488 -4.66 5.37 12.00
N SER A 489 -4.39 4.92 10.78
CA SER A 489 -4.00 5.78 9.66
C SER A 489 -4.94 5.62 8.46
N VAL A 490 -5.09 6.70 7.71
CA VAL A 490 -5.82 6.72 6.43
C VAL A 490 -4.86 7.10 5.30
N GLY A 491 -4.92 6.41 4.18
CA GLY A 491 -4.00 6.61 3.05
C GLY A 491 -4.58 6.09 1.73
N ALA A 492 -3.82 6.27 0.64
CA ALA A 492 -4.20 5.77 -0.68
C ALA A 492 -4.24 4.23 -0.73
N THR A 493 -5.17 3.66 -1.49
CA THR A 493 -5.20 2.20 -1.77
C THR A 493 -3.98 1.69 -2.54
N SER A 494 -3.31 2.56 -3.31
CA SER A 494 -2.05 2.27 -4.00
C SER A 494 -0.84 2.13 -3.06
N GLY A 495 -0.97 2.52 -1.80
CA GLY A 495 0.13 2.62 -0.84
C GLY A 495 0.90 3.94 -0.94
N GLY A 496 1.70 4.23 0.09
CA GLY A 496 2.41 5.51 0.26
C GLY A 496 2.51 5.88 1.74
N GLN A 497 2.86 7.13 2.01
CA GLN A 497 2.67 7.71 3.35
C GLN A 497 1.16 7.91 3.61
N PRO A 498 0.69 7.73 4.85
CA PRO A 498 -0.69 8.06 5.19
C PRO A 498 -0.94 9.56 5.06
N TYR A 499 -2.17 9.93 4.70
CA TYR A 499 -2.61 11.33 4.66
C TYR A 499 -2.79 11.90 6.07
N ASP A 500 -3.27 11.07 6.99
CA ASP A 500 -3.53 11.42 8.38
C ASP A 500 -3.41 10.19 9.29
N THR A 501 -3.12 10.39 10.57
CA THR A 501 -2.93 9.33 11.56
C THR A 501 -3.33 9.82 12.95
N MET A 502 -4.18 9.05 13.63
CA MET A 502 -4.59 9.29 15.02
C MET A 502 -4.21 8.13 15.92
N ASN A 503 -3.92 8.43 17.18
CA ASN A 503 -3.63 7.43 18.20
C ASN A 503 -4.89 7.16 19.05
N LEU A 504 -5.21 5.89 19.22
CA LEU A 504 -6.20 5.39 20.17
C LEU A 504 -5.47 4.82 21.39
N THR A 505 -5.75 5.35 22.58
CA THR A 505 -5.25 4.80 23.85
C THR A 505 -6.26 3.82 24.43
N ILE A 506 -5.83 2.60 24.75
CA ILE A 506 -6.66 1.52 25.28
C ILE A 506 -6.19 1.21 26.70
N THR A 507 -7.11 1.11 27.66
CA THR A 507 -6.81 0.66 29.02
C THR A 507 -7.67 -0.55 29.36
N VAL A 508 -7.04 -1.56 29.97
CA VAL A 508 -7.72 -2.75 30.45
C VAL A 508 -8.41 -2.41 31.79
N LYS A 509 -9.50 -3.12 32.09
CA LYS A 509 -10.17 -3.05 33.39
C LYS A 509 -9.31 -3.80 34.43
N PRO A 510 -8.98 -3.18 35.59
CA PRO A 510 -8.27 -3.89 36.65
C PRO A 510 -9.17 -4.94 37.30
N VAL A 511 -8.54 -6.06 37.66
CA VAL A 511 -9.13 -7.23 38.32
C VAL A 511 -8.17 -7.59 39.46
N HIS A 512 -8.58 -7.28 40.68
CA HIS A 512 -7.85 -7.58 41.91
C HIS A 512 -8.28 -8.97 42.39
N SER A 513 -7.57 -10.02 41.98
CA SER A 513 -7.88 -11.41 42.32
C SER A 513 -6.70 -11.99 43.10
N TRP A 514 -6.94 -12.55 44.28
CA TRP A 514 -5.85 -13.00 45.13
C TRP A 514 -6.30 -14.06 46.14
N ASP A 515 -5.33 -14.84 46.61
CA ASP A 515 -5.52 -15.78 47.71
C ASP A 515 -4.25 -15.93 48.56
N VAL A 516 -4.37 -16.67 49.66
CA VAL A 516 -3.27 -16.99 50.57
C VAL A 516 -3.04 -18.50 50.57
N GLY A 517 -1.96 -18.91 49.92
CA GLY A 517 -1.57 -20.31 49.72
C GLY A 517 -1.46 -21.10 51.03
N ASN A 518 -1.54 -22.43 50.89
CA ASN A 518 -1.55 -23.33 52.04
C ASN A 518 -0.15 -23.91 52.29
N LEU A 519 0.63 -23.22 53.12
CA LEU A 519 1.82 -23.79 53.76
C LEU A 519 1.35 -24.45 55.06
N ASP A 520 1.52 -25.76 55.23
CA ASP A 520 0.99 -26.52 56.38
C ASP A 520 1.84 -26.33 57.65
N VAL A 521 2.18 -25.07 57.94
CA VAL A 521 3.04 -24.61 59.03
C VAL A 521 2.19 -23.82 60.04
N GLY A 522 1.00 -24.33 60.37
CA GLY A 522 0.07 -23.68 61.30
C GLY A 522 0.56 -23.70 62.75
N ASP A 523 1.36 -24.70 63.12
CA ASP A 523 1.96 -24.88 64.43
C ASP A 523 3.47 -24.64 64.38
N GLN A 524 4.02 -23.95 65.39
CA GLN A 524 5.45 -23.75 65.61
C GLN A 524 5.79 -23.90 67.09
N THR A 525 7.05 -24.26 67.37
CA THR A 525 7.55 -24.62 68.69
C THR A 525 8.95 -24.05 68.91
N GLY A 526 9.17 -23.40 70.04
CA GLY A 526 10.48 -22.82 70.38
C GLY A 526 10.69 -22.59 71.86
N ARG A 527 11.88 -22.15 72.23
CA ARG A 527 12.27 -21.89 73.62
C ARG A 527 11.80 -20.52 74.10
N SER A 528 11.84 -20.30 75.41
CA SER A 528 11.53 -18.99 76.01
C SER A 528 12.50 -17.93 75.48
N ASN A 529 11.97 -16.79 75.03
CA ASN A 529 12.64 -15.70 74.32
C ASN A 529 13.21 -16.06 72.94
N GLN A 530 12.75 -17.16 72.32
CA GLN A 530 13.10 -17.51 70.94
C GLN A 530 12.02 -17.01 69.97
N ASP A 531 12.44 -16.50 68.81
CA ASP A 531 11.54 -16.23 67.70
C ASP A 531 11.19 -17.53 66.97
N VAL A 532 9.92 -17.68 66.59
CA VAL A 532 9.43 -18.71 65.66
C VAL A 532 8.76 -18.07 64.46
N HIS A 533 8.86 -18.73 63.29
CA HIS A 533 8.55 -18.15 61.99
C HIS A 533 7.40 -18.91 61.31
N PHE A 534 6.44 -18.18 60.76
CA PHE A 534 5.29 -18.71 60.06
C PHE A 534 5.31 -18.13 58.64
N PRO A 535 5.76 -18.89 57.62
CA PRO A 535 5.76 -18.40 56.25
C PRO A 535 4.31 -18.32 55.74
N ILE A 536 4.03 -17.25 54.98
CA ILE A 536 2.74 -16.93 54.39
C ILE A 536 2.95 -16.72 52.89
N LEU A 537 2.37 -17.59 52.07
CA LEU A 537 2.38 -17.44 50.62
C LEU A 537 1.21 -16.55 50.17
N LEU A 538 1.50 -15.39 49.60
CA LEU A 538 0.54 -14.58 48.86
C LEU A 538 0.56 -14.98 47.39
N ILE A 539 -0.62 -15.06 46.78
CA ILE A 539 -0.82 -15.33 45.36
C ILE A 539 -1.67 -14.19 44.79
N ASN A 540 -1.12 -13.40 43.87
CA ASN A 540 -1.85 -12.39 43.11
C ASN A 540 -2.21 -12.95 41.72
N ASP A 541 -3.44 -13.46 41.58
CA ASP A 541 -4.05 -13.90 40.32
C ASP A 541 -4.63 -12.72 39.50
N GLY A 542 -4.50 -11.49 40.00
CA GLY A 542 -4.98 -10.27 39.38
C GLY A 542 -4.14 -9.86 38.19
N ASN A 543 -4.73 -9.03 37.33
CA ASN A 543 -4.05 -8.45 36.17
C ASN A 543 -3.43 -7.07 36.46
N VAL A 544 -3.21 -6.76 37.74
CA VAL A 544 -2.62 -5.52 38.25
C VAL A 544 -1.81 -5.82 39.52
N GLU A 545 -0.79 -5.02 39.80
CA GLU A 545 -0.06 -5.06 41.06
C GLU A 545 -0.96 -4.64 42.23
N ASP A 546 -0.91 -5.38 43.34
CA ASP A 546 -1.73 -5.16 44.53
C ASP A 546 -0.84 -5.01 45.79
N THR A 547 -1.15 -4.02 46.65
CA THR A 547 -0.49 -3.87 47.96
C THR A 547 -1.26 -4.64 49.05
N PHE A 548 -0.61 -5.61 49.67
CA PHE A 548 -1.15 -6.40 50.79
C PHE A 548 -0.65 -5.90 52.14
N ARG A 549 -1.56 -5.61 53.07
CA ARG A 549 -1.26 -5.21 54.45
C ARG A 549 -1.47 -6.35 55.44
N PHE A 550 -0.56 -6.48 56.41
CA PHE A 550 -0.56 -7.52 57.44
C PHE A 550 -0.85 -6.95 58.84
N ILE A 551 -1.74 -7.59 59.60
CA ILE A 551 -2.13 -7.18 60.96
C ILE A 551 -2.36 -8.42 61.83
N VAL A 552 -1.84 -8.44 63.07
CA VAL A 552 -2.29 -9.42 64.08
C VAL A 552 -3.61 -8.93 64.66
N ALA A 553 -4.71 -9.63 64.36
CA ALA A 553 -6.06 -9.24 64.77
C ALA A 553 -6.36 -9.60 66.24
N SER A 554 -5.86 -10.74 66.73
CA SER A 554 -5.91 -11.12 68.15
C SER A 554 -4.93 -12.25 68.47
N GLN A 555 -4.64 -12.48 69.75
CA GLN A 555 -3.93 -13.67 70.21
C GLN A 555 -4.44 -14.18 71.57
N THR A 556 -4.15 -15.44 71.93
CA THR A 556 -4.65 -16.06 73.18
C THR A 556 -3.73 -15.93 74.39
N ALA A 557 -2.44 -15.64 74.21
CA ALA A 557 -1.53 -15.41 75.35
C ALA A 557 -1.92 -14.14 76.13
N GLN A 558 -1.67 -14.17 77.44
CA GLN A 558 -1.91 -13.06 78.37
C GLN A 558 -0.78 -13.02 79.41
N PRO A 559 0.21 -12.11 79.32
CA PRO A 559 0.33 -11.02 78.33
C PRO A 559 0.51 -11.53 76.89
N GLU A 560 0.21 -10.65 75.94
CA GLU A 560 0.40 -10.90 74.51
C GLU A 560 1.90 -11.03 74.17
N TRP A 561 2.25 -12.07 73.41
CA TRP A 561 3.61 -12.30 72.90
C TRP A 561 3.95 -11.30 71.80
N ASN A 562 5.21 -10.85 71.71
CA ASN A 562 5.65 -9.89 70.71
C ASN A 562 5.67 -10.49 69.29
N THR A 563 5.30 -9.71 68.27
CA THR A 563 5.13 -10.19 66.89
C THR A 563 5.54 -9.16 65.84
N HIS A 564 6.05 -9.60 64.69
CA HIS A 564 6.31 -8.75 63.51
C HIS A 564 6.22 -9.55 62.21
N PHE A 565 6.30 -8.89 61.05
CA PHE A 565 6.36 -9.54 59.74
C PHE A 565 7.68 -9.18 59.05
N LEU A 566 8.25 -10.11 58.28
CA LEU A 566 9.45 -9.94 57.47
C LEU A 566 9.16 -10.25 56.00
N PHE A 567 9.71 -9.45 55.09
CA PHE A 567 9.82 -9.78 53.67
C PHE A 567 11.32 -9.90 53.33
N GLY A 568 11.75 -11.12 52.98
CA GLY A 568 13.16 -11.51 53.13
C GLY A 568 13.62 -11.30 54.58
N GLU A 569 14.66 -10.50 54.78
CA GLU A 569 15.17 -10.11 56.11
C GLU A 569 14.58 -8.78 56.64
N THR A 570 13.75 -8.08 55.86
CA THR A 570 13.31 -6.71 56.19
C THR A 570 11.97 -6.69 56.92
N PRO A 571 11.85 -6.04 58.10
CA PRO A 571 10.56 -5.84 58.76
C PRO A 571 9.58 -5.02 57.92
N VAL A 572 8.39 -5.57 57.70
CA VAL A 572 7.32 -4.99 56.87
C VAL A 572 5.97 -4.96 57.60
N ILE A 573 5.06 -4.14 57.07
CA ILE A 573 3.61 -4.19 57.37
C ILE A 573 2.77 -4.19 56.10
N GLU A 574 3.38 -3.89 54.94
CA GLU A 574 2.78 -3.87 53.61
C GLU A 574 3.80 -4.46 52.62
N VAL A 575 3.33 -5.20 51.62
CA VAL A 575 4.12 -5.78 50.52
C VAL A 575 3.34 -5.64 49.22
N ASP A 576 4.01 -5.14 48.18
CA ASP A 576 3.47 -5.04 46.82
C ASP A 576 3.78 -6.34 46.06
N VAL A 577 2.77 -6.92 45.41
CA VAL A 577 2.91 -8.17 44.63
C VAL A 577 2.39 -7.94 43.23
N ALA A 578 3.24 -8.14 42.23
CA ALA A 578 2.92 -7.89 40.82
C ALA A 578 1.79 -8.79 40.31
N ALA A 579 1.15 -8.38 39.22
CA ALA A 579 0.13 -9.17 38.53
C ALA A 579 0.62 -10.59 38.18
N PHE A 580 -0.24 -11.60 38.35
CA PHE A 580 0.06 -13.01 38.06
C PHE A 580 1.36 -13.52 38.73
N SER A 581 1.62 -13.14 39.99
CA SER A 581 2.84 -13.51 40.71
C SER A 581 2.58 -13.89 42.18
N GLU A 582 3.60 -14.49 42.80
CA GLU A 582 3.55 -14.98 44.17
C GLU A 582 4.64 -14.31 45.04
N ALA A 583 4.37 -14.16 46.33
CA ALA A 583 5.33 -13.60 47.28
C ALA A 583 5.23 -14.29 48.66
N THR A 584 6.37 -14.57 49.29
CA THR A 584 6.40 -15.16 50.64
C THR A 584 6.73 -14.11 51.70
N VAL A 585 5.84 -13.95 52.69
CA VAL A 585 6.03 -13.07 53.86
C VAL A 585 6.12 -13.93 55.11
N THR A 586 7.09 -13.67 55.98
CA THR A 586 7.31 -14.45 57.20
C THR A 586 6.74 -13.72 58.41
N PHE A 587 5.71 -14.28 59.05
CA PHE A 587 5.21 -13.81 60.33
C PHE A 587 6.07 -14.37 61.47
N VAL A 588 6.54 -13.51 62.37
CA VAL A 588 7.49 -13.86 63.44
C VAL A 588 6.86 -13.61 64.79
N VAL A 589 6.98 -14.57 65.71
CA VAL A 589 6.44 -14.52 67.06
C VAL A 589 7.54 -14.84 68.07
N ASN A 590 7.81 -13.93 69.01
CA ASN A 590 8.73 -14.18 70.12
C ASN A 590 8.00 -14.92 71.24
N ILE A 591 8.50 -16.08 71.66
CA ILE A 591 7.82 -16.91 72.65
C ILE A 591 8.18 -16.44 74.07
N GLU A 592 7.26 -15.74 74.73
CA GLU A 592 7.47 -15.17 76.08
C GLU A 592 6.93 -16.06 77.23
N GLY A 593 6.66 -17.35 76.97
CA GLY A 593 6.15 -18.31 77.97
C GLY A 593 7.18 -18.69 79.05
N GLU A 594 6.67 -19.13 80.21
CA GLU A 594 7.47 -19.61 81.36
C GLU A 594 7.24 -21.11 81.67
N GLU A 595 6.08 -21.68 81.37
CA GLU A 595 5.76 -23.10 81.62
C GLU A 595 5.84 -23.95 80.34
N GLU A 596 6.50 -25.11 80.42
CA GLU A 596 6.65 -26.05 79.30
C GLU A 596 5.27 -26.43 78.71
N LEU A 597 5.12 -26.27 77.39
CA LEU A 597 3.87 -26.38 76.62
C LEU A 597 2.88 -25.20 76.75
N ASP A 598 3.29 -24.04 77.30
CA ASP A 598 2.59 -22.77 77.10
C ASP A 598 2.36 -22.52 75.59
N MET A 599 1.20 -21.99 75.20
CA MET A 599 0.90 -21.73 73.78
C MET A 599 0.05 -20.48 73.55
N SER A 600 0.35 -19.79 72.44
CA SER A 600 -0.47 -18.70 71.90
C SER A 600 -1.00 -19.10 70.52
N LYS A 601 -2.32 -19.00 70.32
CA LYS A 601 -2.94 -18.94 68.99
C LYS A 601 -3.01 -17.46 68.58
N LEU A 602 -2.60 -17.15 67.36
CA LEU A 602 -2.53 -15.81 66.80
C LEU A 602 -3.34 -15.78 65.49
N PHE A 603 -4.25 -14.82 65.37
CA PHE A 603 -5.07 -14.63 64.19
C PHE A 603 -4.49 -13.48 63.37
N VAL A 604 -3.91 -13.78 62.21
CA VAL A 604 -3.31 -12.80 61.30
C VAL A 604 -4.32 -12.49 60.21
N ARG A 605 -4.57 -11.20 59.99
CA ARG A 605 -5.43 -10.68 58.95
C ARG A 605 -4.59 -10.00 57.87
N ILE A 606 -4.87 -10.39 56.63
CA ILE A 606 -4.24 -9.89 55.41
C ILE A 606 -5.32 -9.10 54.66
N ILE A 607 -4.96 -7.91 54.17
CA ILE A 607 -5.89 -6.96 53.54
C ILE A 607 -5.29 -6.53 52.20
N ASN A 608 -5.95 -6.82 51.09
CA ASN A 608 -5.66 -6.18 49.81
C ASN A 608 -6.16 -4.72 49.90
N LYS A 609 -5.25 -3.75 49.74
CA LYS A 609 -5.56 -2.32 49.90
C LYS A 609 -6.15 -1.68 48.65
N ASP A 610 -5.85 -2.26 47.48
CA ASP A 610 -6.22 -1.69 46.18
C ASP A 610 -7.54 -2.27 45.68
N ASP A 611 -7.90 -3.48 46.12
CA ASP A 611 -9.29 -3.94 46.10
C ASP A 611 -10.16 -3.15 47.10
N SER A 612 -11.06 -2.35 46.54
CA SER A 612 -12.07 -1.58 47.29
C SER A 612 -13.33 -2.39 47.65
N TYR A 613 -13.44 -3.65 47.22
CA TYR A 613 -14.59 -4.50 47.48
C TYR A 613 -14.65 -4.92 48.95
N THR A 614 -15.70 -4.49 49.65
CA THR A 614 -15.93 -4.79 51.08
C THR A 614 -17.20 -5.62 51.30
N GLY A 615 -17.56 -6.41 50.27
CA GLY A 615 -18.57 -7.47 50.37
C GLY A 615 -18.08 -8.63 51.25
N ASP A 616 -19.00 -9.53 51.56
CA ASP A 616 -18.80 -10.80 52.27
C ASP A 616 -19.77 -11.77 51.58
N ASP A 617 -19.41 -12.19 50.37
CA ASP A 617 -20.26 -12.96 49.46
C ASP A 617 -20.31 -14.46 49.82
N ASP A 618 -19.31 -14.98 50.55
CA ASP A 618 -19.31 -16.35 51.06
C ASP A 618 -19.92 -16.50 52.46
N GLY A 619 -20.01 -15.42 53.23
CA GLY A 619 -20.70 -15.32 54.52
C GLY A 619 -19.85 -15.75 55.72
N ASP A 620 -18.53 -15.73 55.63
CA ASP A 620 -17.62 -16.10 56.71
C ASP A 620 -17.47 -15.01 57.80
N GLY A 621 -17.87 -13.76 57.51
CA GLY A 621 -17.79 -12.60 58.40
C GLY A 621 -16.52 -11.76 58.24
N ILE A 622 -15.69 -12.04 57.24
CA ILE A 622 -14.51 -11.31 56.82
C ILE A 622 -14.81 -10.72 55.43
N PRO A 623 -14.47 -9.44 55.16
CA PRO A 623 -14.67 -8.89 53.82
C PRO A 623 -13.84 -9.61 52.74
N ASP A 624 -14.38 -9.78 51.54
CA ASP A 624 -13.74 -10.53 50.43
C ASP A 624 -12.37 -9.95 50.00
N ASN A 625 -12.09 -8.66 50.26
CA ASN A 625 -10.74 -8.07 50.11
C ASN A 625 -9.78 -8.39 51.27
N GLN A 626 -10.13 -9.32 52.15
CA GLN A 626 -9.37 -9.75 53.31
C GLN A 626 -9.33 -11.27 53.43
N ARG A 627 -8.30 -11.78 54.11
CA ARG A 627 -8.17 -13.19 54.51
C ARG A 627 -7.68 -13.23 55.96
N GLU A 628 -8.07 -14.24 56.71
CA GLU A 628 -7.56 -14.49 58.06
C GLU A 628 -6.94 -15.89 58.14
N LYS A 629 -5.78 -16.00 58.80
CA LYS A 629 -5.08 -17.26 59.04
C LYS A 629 -4.81 -17.40 60.54
N GLU A 630 -5.00 -18.62 61.05
CA GLU A 630 -4.67 -18.98 62.43
C GLU A 630 -3.28 -19.60 62.48
N PHE A 631 -2.42 -19.08 63.35
CA PHE A 631 -1.11 -19.61 63.69
C PHE A 631 -1.05 -19.99 65.17
N LYS A 632 -0.20 -20.94 65.54
CA LYS A 632 -0.06 -21.43 66.92
C LYS A 632 1.40 -21.61 67.29
N ALA A 633 1.89 -20.80 68.23
CA ALA A 633 3.24 -20.89 68.77
C ALA A 633 3.21 -21.61 70.14
N ILE A 634 4.18 -22.49 70.39
CA ILE A 634 4.25 -23.39 71.58
C ILE A 634 5.64 -23.29 72.23
N LEU A 635 5.68 -23.17 73.55
CA LEU A 635 6.92 -23.26 74.33
C LEU A 635 7.36 -24.72 74.49
N SER A 636 8.60 -25.06 74.11
CA SER A 636 9.22 -26.34 74.48
C SER A 636 10.74 -26.22 74.60
N ASN A 637 11.32 -27.02 75.49
CA ASN A 637 12.77 -27.07 75.70
C ASN A 637 13.53 -27.91 74.64
N ARG A 638 12.82 -28.77 73.90
CA ARG A 638 13.38 -29.67 72.89
C ARG A 638 13.96 -28.92 71.69
N ASN A 639 15.02 -29.47 71.10
CA ASN A 639 15.56 -29.00 69.84
C ASN A 639 14.90 -29.73 68.66
N TYR A 640 14.37 -28.94 67.73
CA TYR A 640 13.85 -29.42 66.46
C TYR A 640 14.66 -28.75 65.34
N SER A 641 15.22 -29.55 64.43
CA SER A 641 16.06 -29.04 63.35
C SER A 641 16.20 -30.08 62.23
N MET A 642 16.33 -29.58 61.01
CA MET A 642 16.61 -30.37 59.81
C MET A 642 17.89 -29.87 59.17
N ASP A 643 18.63 -30.76 58.52
CA ASP A 643 19.79 -30.42 57.71
C ASP A 643 19.62 -30.93 56.29
N VAL A 644 20.04 -30.14 55.29
CA VAL A 644 20.07 -30.53 53.87
C VAL A 644 21.48 -30.42 53.35
N THR A 645 21.96 -31.50 52.75
CA THR A 645 23.33 -31.62 52.23
C THR A 645 23.30 -32.23 50.84
N LEU A 646 24.18 -31.79 49.95
CA LEU A 646 24.42 -32.46 48.67
C LEU A 646 24.84 -33.92 48.89
N ALA A 647 24.38 -34.85 48.05
CA ALA A 647 24.98 -36.18 47.99
C ALA A 647 26.41 -36.09 47.43
N ASN A 648 27.40 -36.68 48.11
CA ASN A 648 28.81 -36.59 47.75
C ASN A 648 29.26 -37.79 46.90
N CYS A 649 29.97 -37.54 45.79
CA CYS A 649 30.53 -38.60 44.92
C CYS A 649 31.77 -39.30 45.50
N ASP A 650 32.55 -38.65 46.38
CA ASP A 650 33.91 -39.12 46.69
C ASP A 650 33.94 -40.40 47.55
N ASP A 651 32.87 -40.69 48.30
CA ASP A 651 32.80 -41.76 49.33
C ASP A 651 31.81 -42.91 48.98
N ARG A 652 31.61 -43.25 47.70
CA ARG A 652 30.66 -44.29 47.26
C ARG A 652 29.23 -44.06 47.80
N GLU A 653 28.74 -42.83 47.69
CA GLU A 653 27.48 -42.38 48.28
C GLU A 653 26.48 -41.80 47.24
N CYS A 654 26.58 -42.26 45.99
CA CYS A 654 25.67 -41.87 44.92
C CYS A 654 24.56 -42.88 44.66
N MET A 655 23.40 -42.37 44.24
CA MET A 655 22.37 -43.14 43.56
C MET A 655 22.91 -43.59 42.20
N ASP A 656 22.92 -44.90 41.97
CA ASP A 656 23.47 -45.54 40.77
C ASP A 656 22.70 -45.11 39.51
N GLY A 657 23.42 -44.74 38.43
CA GLY A 657 22.83 -44.48 37.10
C GLY A 657 22.99 -43.09 36.45
N LEU A 658 23.78 -42.15 37.00
CA LEU A 658 23.92 -40.79 36.43
C LEU A 658 25.18 -40.54 35.57
N GLU A 659 26.13 -41.48 35.49
CA GLU A 659 27.46 -41.26 34.89
C GLU A 659 27.46 -40.87 33.39
N ASP A 660 26.43 -41.26 32.63
CA ASP A 660 26.37 -41.10 31.15
C ASP A 660 25.98 -39.68 30.66
N TYR A 661 25.62 -38.73 31.55
CA TYR A 661 25.02 -37.43 31.16
C TYR A 661 25.76 -36.17 31.67
N MET A 662 26.95 -36.31 32.25
CA MET A 662 27.53 -35.28 33.13
C MET A 662 28.62 -34.40 32.47
N ILE A 663 28.43 -33.07 32.54
CA ILE A 663 29.41 -32.04 32.11
C ILE A 663 30.10 -31.33 33.29
N VAL A 664 29.60 -31.54 34.51
CA VAL A 664 30.14 -30.91 35.73
C VAL A 664 31.39 -31.65 36.20
N ASP A 665 32.48 -30.92 36.46
CA ASP A 665 33.70 -31.48 37.05
C ASP A 665 33.55 -31.57 38.58
N TRP A 666 33.17 -32.75 39.08
CA TRP A 666 32.95 -33.00 40.51
C TRP A 666 34.24 -32.93 41.35
N SER A 667 35.44 -32.83 40.75
CA SER A 667 36.68 -32.66 41.52
C SER A 667 36.72 -31.37 42.36
N CYS A 668 35.85 -30.40 42.06
CA CYS A 668 35.72 -29.16 42.83
C CYS A 668 34.88 -29.30 44.13
N LEU A 669 34.13 -30.40 44.32
CA LEU A 669 33.29 -30.63 45.50
C LEU A 669 34.04 -31.18 46.72
N ILE A 670 35.26 -31.67 46.53
CA ILE A 670 36.06 -32.41 47.52
C ILE A 670 36.65 -31.49 48.62
N SER A 671 36.53 -30.17 48.48
CA SER A 671 37.12 -29.18 49.39
C SER A 671 36.08 -28.21 49.95
N ASN A 672 35.51 -28.55 51.12
CA ASN A 672 34.84 -27.66 52.09
C ASN A 672 34.51 -26.23 51.60
N GLY A 673 33.32 -26.04 51.01
CA GLY A 673 32.70 -24.71 50.87
C GLY A 673 32.81 -24.00 49.52
N CYS A 674 32.98 -24.70 48.40
CA CYS A 674 32.75 -24.11 47.08
C CYS A 674 31.24 -23.96 46.79
N PRO A 675 30.74 -22.78 46.34
CA PRO A 675 29.41 -22.68 45.76
C PRO A 675 29.35 -23.48 44.45
N VAL A 676 28.35 -24.34 44.30
CA VAL A 676 28.22 -25.20 43.11
C VAL A 676 27.83 -24.35 41.91
N SER A 677 28.75 -24.17 40.97
CA SER A 677 28.53 -23.40 39.73
C SER A 677 28.09 -24.33 38.60
N LEU A 678 26.82 -24.27 38.23
CA LEU A 678 26.16 -25.09 37.22
C LEU A 678 26.08 -24.30 35.91
N ILE A 679 26.68 -24.82 34.83
CA ILE A 679 26.65 -24.16 33.52
C ILE A 679 25.75 -24.94 32.55
N VAL A 680 24.61 -24.34 32.19
CA VAL A 680 23.48 -25.03 31.55
C VAL A 680 23.09 -24.30 30.26
N ALA A 681 22.68 -25.01 29.22
CA ALA A 681 22.20 -24.38 27.99
C ALA A 681 20.75 -23.84 28.16
N PRO A 682 20.32 -22.83 27.37
CA PRO A 682 18.91 -22.44 27.30
C PRO A 682 18.04 -23.64 26.89
N GLY A 683 16.98 -23.92 27.65
CA GLY A 683 16.15 -25.11 27.41
C GLY A 683 16.74 -26.44 27.90
N GLY A 684 17.83 -26.41 28.68
CA GLY A 684 18.47 -27.58 29.28
C GLY A 684 17.84 -27.99 30.61
N GLU A 685 17.91 -29.28 30.93
CA GLU A 685 17.33 -29.89 32.14
C GLU A 685 18.41 -30.72 32.85
N PHE A 686 18.37 -30.76 34.18
CA PHE A 686 19.35 -31.49 35.00
C PHE A 686 18.83 -31.77 36.43
N ASP A 687 19.40 -32.80 37.04
CA ASP A 687 18.99 -33.34 38.34
C ASP A 687 20.07 -33.10 39.41
N ILE A 688 19.67 -32.78 40.64
CA ILE A 688 20.55 -32.65 41.80
C ILE A 688 20.12 -33.61 42.92
N PRO A 689 20.94 -34.61 43.30
CA PRO A 689 20.67 -35.48 44.43
C PRO A 689 21.06 -34.82 45.76
N LEU A 690 20.14 -34.87 46.73
CA LEU A 690 20.24 -34.26 48.05
C LEU A 690 19.90 -35.29 49.14
N TRP A 691 20.50 -35.12 50.32
CA TRP A 691 20.13 -35.81 51.55
C TRP A 691 19.49 -34.83 52.52
N ILE A 692 18.40 -35.26 53.16
CA ILE A 692 17.86 -34.60 54.36
C ILE A 692 18.03 -35.48 55.58
N GLU A 693 18.57 -34.88 56.65
CA GLU A 693 18.77 -35.48 57.95
C GLU A 693 17.98 -34.71 59.02
N ASN A 694 17.29 -35.42 59.91
CA ASN A 694 16.76 -34.81 61.12
C ASN A 694 17.91 -34.65 62.13
N THR A 695 18.27 -33.41 62.49
CA THR A 695 19.34 -33.10 63.44
C THR A 695 18.83 -32.77 64.85
N GLY A 696 17.50 -32.80 65.05
CA GLY A 696 16.84 -32.56 66.33
C GLY A 696 16.86 -33.75 67.29
N ASP A 697 16.19 -33.57 68.43
CA ASP A 697 16.18 -34.54 69.55
C ASP A 697 15.31 -35.78 69.28
N LEU A 698 14.32 -35.68 68.39
CA LEU A 698 13.30 -36.70 68.09
C LEU A 698 12.84 -36.61 66.62
N GLY A 699 12.15 -37.64 66.14
CA GLY A 699 11.47 -37.63 64.83
C GLY A 699 10.48 -36.47 64.69
N ASP A 700 10.45 -35.86 63.50
CA ASP A 700 9.73 -34.63 63.18
C ASP A 700 9.49 -34.57 61.66
N ASN A 701 8.56 -33.74 61.19
CA ASN A 701 8.35 -33.51 59.77
C ASN A 701 9.29 -32.40 59.25
N ALA A 702 9.89 -32.62 58.08
CA ALA A 702 10.64 -31.61 57.36
C ALA A 702 9.73 -30.84 56.40
N LEU A 703 10.01 -29.55 56.25
CA LEU A 703 9.55 -28.64 55.21
C LEU A 703 10.74 -28.36 54.28
N ILE A 704 10.53 -28.46 52.97
CA ILE A 704 11.50 -28.00 51.97
C ILE A 704 10.91 -26.79 51.26
N ASN A 705 11.71 -25.73 51.15
CA ASN A 705 11.43 -24.58 50.29
C ASN A 705 12.51 -24.46 49.22
N LEU A 706 12.12 -24.07 48.01
CA LEU A 706 12.97 -23.97 46.82
C LEU A 706 12.88 -22.52 46.31
N ALA A 707 13.95 -21.73 46.46
CA ALA A 707 13.96 -20.31 46.12
C ALA A 707 14.93 -19.99 44.96
N GLY A 708 14.63 -18.98 44.15
CA GLY A 708 15.45 -18.58 43.00
C GLY A 708 15.12 -19.30 41.68
N LEU A 709 15.84 -18.93 40.60
CA LEU A 709 15.52 -19.26 39.19
C LEU A 709 14.25 -18.63 38.62
N GLU A 710 13.61 -17.71 39.34
CA GLU A 710 12.40 -17.01 38.88
C GLU A 710 12.66 -16.25 37.57
N GLY A 711 11.76 -16.40 36.60
CA GLY A 711 11.94 -15.90 35.22
C GLY A 711 12.93 -16.69 34.35
N MET A 712 13.91 -17.38 34.95
CA MET A 712 14.97 -18.09 34.23
C MET A 712 14.67 -19.59 34.01
N GLY A 713 13.91 -20.24 34.89
CA GLY A 713 13.59 -21.67 34.80
C GLY A 713 12.49 -22.13 35.75
N THR A 714 12.30 -23.44 35.81
CA THR A 714 11.37 -24.14 36.71
C THR A 714 12.11 -25.16 37.57
N ARG A 715 11.54 -25.49 38.73
CA ARG A 715 12.13 -26.33 39.78
C ARG A 715 11.06 -27.25 40.37
N SER A 716 11.39 -28.52 40.55
CA SER A 716 10.52 -29.50 41.24
C SER A 716 11.37 -30.54 41.96
N ALA A 717 10.82 -31.22 42.97
CA ALA A 717 11.55 -32.19 43.76
C ALA A 717 10.74 -33.48 43.92
N GLU A 718 11.43 -34.61 43.90
CA GLU A 718 10.90 -35.92 44.27
C GLU A 718 11.65 -36.43 45.49
N ILE A 719 10.96 -37.16 46.38
CA ILE A 719 11.55 -37.81 47.54
C ILE A 719 11.50 -39.32 47.38
N LEU A 720 12.56 -40.01 47.78
CA LEU A 720 12.59 -41.47 47.79
C LEU A 720 11.82 -41.95 49.03
N ASN A 721 10.64 -42.53 48.81
CA ASN A 721 9.90 -43.18 49.88
C ASN A 721 10.70 -44.39 50.38
N PRO A 722 11.17 -44.40 51.64
CA PRO A 722 12.15 -45.38 52.11
C PRO A 722 11.53 -46.76 52.36
N ASN A 723 10.20 -46.86 52.37
CA ASN A 723 9.45 -48.10 52.54
C ASN A 723 9.20 -48.79 51.17
N THR A 724 8.81 -48.00 50.16
CA THR A 724 8.50 -48.53 48.82
C THR A 724 9.69 -48.54 47.86
N ASN A 725 10.75 -47.79 48.16
CA ASN A 725 11.91 -47.53 47.29
C ASN A 725 11.54 -46.84 45.95
N VAL A 726 10.39 -46.14 45.92
CA VAL A 726 9.85 -45.39 44.77
C VAL A 726 10.03 -43.88 45.01
N TRP A 727 10.34 -43.14 43.96
CA TRP A 727 10.34 -41.67 43.97
C TRP A 727 8.90 -41.14 43.92
N GLU A 728 8.56 -40.26 44.84
CA GLU A 728 7.25 -39.61 44.98
C GLU A 728 7.42 -38.09 44.85
N ASP A 729 6.63 -37.44 43.99
CA ASP A 729 6.64 -35.97 43.83
C ASP A 729 6.33 -35.30 45.17
N LEU A 730 7.20 -34.39 45.61
CA LEU A 730 7.07 -33.65 46.86
C LEU A 730 5.72 -32.91 46.95
N ASN A 731 5.20 -32.42 45.82
CA ASN A 731 3.90 -31.75 45.76
C ASN A 731 2.72 -32.72 46.02
N SER A 732 2.91 -34.02 45.81
CA SER A 732 1.87 -35.04 45.93
C SER A 732 1.69 -35.58 47.36
N ILE A 733 2.70 -35.43 48.22
CA ILE A 733 2.72 -35.94 49.60
C ILE A 733 2.34 -34.88 50.66
N GLY A 734 2.18 -33.61 50.25
CA GLY A 734 1.88 -32.48 51.12
C GLY A 734 3.12 -31.64 51.45
N SER A 735 2.93 -30.45 52.02
CA SER A 735 4.05 -29.50 52.22
C SER A 735 5.04 -29.90 53.32
N THR A 736 4.76 -30.94 54.10
CA THR A 736 5.71 -31.52 55.07
C THR A 736 5.69 -33.04 55.06
N PHE A 737 6.82 -33.68 55.34
CA PHE A 737 6.96 -35.14 55.38
C PHE A 737 7.83 -35.61 56.56
N GLY A 738 7.52 -36.78 57.13
CA GLY A 738 8.16 -37.28 58.35
C GLY A 738 9.59 -37.76 58.13
N VAL A 739 10.57 -37.12 58.79
CA VAL A 739 11.97 -37.53 58.84
C VAL A 739 12.29 -38.11 60.23
N PRO A 740 12.39 -39.44 60.36
CA PRO A 740 12.67 -40.07 61.65
C PRO A 740 14.10 -39.81 62.10
N LYS A 741 14.29 -39.46 63.39
CA LYS A 741 15.60 -39.50 64.03
C LYS A 741 15.90 -40.95 64.40
N ALA A 742 16.68 -41.64 63.56
CA ALA A 742 16.92 -43.08 63.66
C ALA A 742 18.32 -43.49 63.18
N TYR A 743 18.74 -44.70 63.57
CA TYR A 743 19.78 -45.44 62.84
C TYR A 743 19.14 -46.43 61.87
N GLY A 744 19.69 -46.53 60.66
CA GLY A 744 19.32 -47.52 59.65
C GLY A 744 20.48 -48.45 59.32
N VAL A 745 20.16 -49.59 58.72
CA VAL A 745 21.15 -50.51 58.13
C VAL A 745 21.41 -50.09 56.68
N TRP A 746 22.65 -49.72 56.38
CA TRP A 746 23.10 -49.29 55.06
C TRP A 746 23.79 -50.43 54.31
N ASN A 747 23.42 -50.64 53.05
CA ASN A 747 23.97 -51.65 52.17
C ASN A 747 25.11 -51.06 51.31
N LEU A 748 26.31 -51.60 51.45
CA LEU A 748 27.54 -51.11 50.81
C LEU A 748 27.68 -51.51 49.32
N GLU A 749 26.81 -52.39 48.82
CA GLU A 749 26.79 -52.82 47.42
C GLU A 749 25.70 -52.10 46.61
N THR A 750 24.55 -51.78 47.23
CA THR A 750 23.43 -51.10 46.57
C THR A 750 23.30 -49.62 46.90
N HIS A 751 24.13 -49.09 47.80
CA HIS A 751 24.15 -47.69 48.23
C HIS A 751 22.77 -47.17 48.68
N ARG A 752 22.04 -48.01 49.43
CA ARG A 752 20.70 -47.73 49.97
C ARG A 752 20.53 -48.29 51.38
N PHE A 753 19.53 -47.79 52.11
CA PHE A 753 19.08 -48.40 53.36
C PHE A 753 18.29 -49.69 53.09
N GLU A 754 18.54 -50.71 53.90
CA GLU A 754 17.98 -52.06 53.74
C GLU A 754 16.51 -52.11 54.18
N ILE A 755 15.68 -52.80 53.40
CA ILE A 755 14.23 -52.88 53.56
C ILE A 755 13.81 -54.31 53.87
N ASP A 756 12.89 -54.48 54.82
CA ASP A 756 12.38 -55.77 55.25
C ASP A 756 11.42 -56.44 54.24
N SER A 757 11.05 -57.69 54.51
CA SER A 757 10.12 -58.45 53.66
C SER A 757 8.69 -57.91 53.58
N ASN A 758 8.36 -56.88 54.37
CA ASN A 758 7.07 -56.19 54.41
C ASN A 758 7.14 -54.79 53.78
N SER A 759 8.25 -54.43 53.14
CA SER A 759 8.50 -53.10 52.59
C SER A 759 8.56 -52.02 53.69
N LEU A 760 9.24 -52.28 54.80
CA LEU A 760 9.59 -51.31 55.83
C LEU A 760 11.11 -51.20 55.98
N THR A 761 11.65 -49.99 56.01
CA THR A 761 13.08 -49.76 56.25
C THR A 761 13.48 -50.25 57.64
N HIS A 762 14.63 -50.90 57.78
CA HIS A 762 15.14 -51.32 59.09
C HIS A 762 15.70 -50.14 59.89
N LEU A 763 14.84 -49.49 60.69
CA LEU A 763 15.16 -48.33 61.51
C LEU A 763 15.05 -48.61 63.02
N TRP A 764 15.92 -47.95 63.80
CA TRP A 764 15.87 -47.87 65.25
C TRP A 764 15.73 -46.41 65.68
N ASP A 765 14.51 -46.03 66.06
CA ASP A 765 14.15 -44.67 66.43
C ASP A 765 14.72 -44.23 67.78
N TYR A 766 15.13 -42.96 67.84
CA TYR A 766 15.51 -42.29 69.08
C TYR A 766 14.26 -42.05 69.92
N SER A 767 14.36 -42.30 71.23
CA SER A 767 13.23 -42.11 72.14
C SER A 767 13.69 -41.84 73.56
N SER A 768 12.76 -41.44 74.44
CA SER A 768 12.99 -41.30 75.90
C SER A 768 13.57 -42.55 76.62
N ARG A 769 13.72 -43.69 75.92
CA ARG A 769 14.29 -44.94 76.44
C ARG A 769 15.41 -45.52 75.57
N CYS A 770 15.74 -44.89 74.44
CA CYS A 770 16.77 -45.34 73.50
C CYS A 770 17.48 -44.10 72.94
N ASP A 771 18.71 -43.88 73.40
CA ASP A 771 19.61 -42.85 72.92
C ASP A 771 20.33 -43.27 71.63
N GLU A 772 21.19 -42.39 71.11
CA GLU A 772 22.04 -42.63 69.93
C GLU A 772 22.75 -43.99 69.97
N ALA A 773 23.44 -44.28 71.08
CA ALA A 773 24.15 -45.53 71.28
C ALA A 773 23.19 -46.74 71.31
N CYS A 774 22.01 -46.62 71.91
CA CYS A 774 21.00 -47.68 71.87
C CYS A 774 20.50 -47.95 70.44
N ALA A 775 20.24 -46.91 69.64
CA ALA A 775 19.78 -47.03 68.26
C ALA A 775 20.85 -47.65 67.34
N GLU A 776 22.09 -47.15 67.41
CA GLU A 776 23.24 -47.68 66.66
C GLU A 776 23.50 -49.16 66.98
N ASN A 777 23.50 -49.53 68.26
CA ASN A 777 23.63 -50.92 68.67
C ASN A 777 22.47 -51.79 68.17
N GLY A 778 21.27 -51.24 68.02
CA GLY A 778 20.13 -51.92 67.42
C GLY A 778 20.42 -52.39 65.98
N ALA A 779 20.84 -51.45 65.12
CA ALA A 779 21.21 -51.72 63.73
C ALA A 779 22.40 -52.69 63.62
N ASN A 780 23.48 -52.46 64.38
CA ASN A 780 24.65 -53.34 64.39
C ASN A 780 24.32 -54.78 64.83
N ASN A 781 23.40 -54.96 65.79
CA ASN A 781 22.95 -56.30 66.20
C ASN A 781 22.14 -57.01 65.09
N TRP A 782 21.37 -56.28 64.28
CA TRP A 782 20.65 -56.85 63.14
C TRP A 782 21.62 -57.33 62.06
N ILE A 783 22.61 -56.50 61.69
CA ILE A 783 23.65 -56.84 60.70
C ILE A 783 24.41 -58.10 61.15
N ALA A 784 24.82 -58.15 62.41
CA ALA A 784 25.48 -59.31 62.99
C ALA A 784 24.61 -60.58 63.03
N ALA A 785 23.28 -60.43 63.20
CA ALA A 785 22.35 -61.55 63.26
C ALA A 785 22.08 -62.20 61.89
N ASN A 786 22.11 -61.42 60.81
CA ASN A 786 21.93 -61.93 59.44
C ASN A 786 23.24 -62.40 58.78
N GLY A 787 24.40 -61.96 59.31
CA GLY A 787 25.73 -62.37 58.84
C GLY A 787 26.39 -61.37 57.88
N ASP A 788 25.81 -60.18 57.77
CA ASP A 788 26.09 -59.17 56.75
C ASP A 788 27.20 -58.17 57.12
N VAL A 789 28.02 -58.51 58.11
CA VAL A 789 29.01 -57.62 58.76
C VAL A 789 30.15 -57.11 57.87
N ASN A 790 30.21 -57.53 56.60
CA ASN A 790 31.16 -57.03 55.60
C ASN A 790 30.47 -56.39 54.37
N THR A 791 29.15 -56.44 54.30
CA THR A 791 28.31 -55.91 53.20
C THR A 791 27.40 -54.78 53.67
N HIS A 792 27.18 -54.65 54.98
CA HIS A 792 26.32 -53.64 55.57
C HIS A 792 26.94 -53.00 56.82
N GLU A 793 26.55 -51.75 57.09
CA GLU A 793 26.96 -51.01 58.30
C GLU A 793 25.79 -50.18 58.88
N ALA A 794 25.86 -49.84 60.16
CA ALA A 794 24.87 -48.98 60.81
C ALA A 794 25.19 -47.50 60.52
N ARG A 795 24.22 -46.75 59.99
CA ARG A 795 24.35 -45.31 59.71
C ARG A 795 23.18 -44.53 60.28
N VAL A 796 23.39 -43.24 60.56
CA VAL A 796 22.29 -42.30 60.81
C VAL A 796 21.38 -42.27 59.58
N PHE A 797 20.08 -42.39 59.77
CA PHE A 797 19.12 -42.42 58.67
C PHE A 797 18.99 -41.05 58.00
N LYS A 798 19.00 -41.05 56.66
CA LYS A 798 18.80 -39.87 55.82
C LYS A 798 17.78 -40.19 54.73
N MET A 799 16.97 -39.20 54.35
CA MET A 799 16.04 -39.31 53.21
C MET A 799 16.67 -38.73 51.95
N ALA A 800 16.60 -39.47 50.84
CA ALA A 800 17.10 -39.02 49.54
C ALA A 800 16.03 -38.19 48.83
N ILE A 801 16.44 -37.05 48.27
CA ILE A 801 15.64 -36.17 47.43
C ILE A 801 16.35 -35.99 46.10
N ASN A 802 15.61 -36.01 45.00
CA ASN A 802 16.10 -35.66 43.68
C ASN A 802 15.42 -34.37 43.25
N LEU A 803 16.20 -33.34 42.94
CA LEU A 803 15.71 -32.04 42.51
C LEU A 803 15.87 -31.91 40.99
N HIS A 804 14.76 -31.77 40.29
CA HIS A 804 14.66 -31.54 38.86
C HIS A 804 14.65 -30.04 38.56
N ILE A 805 15.61 -29.55 37.77
CA ILE A 805 15.66 -28.16 37.29
C ILE A 805 15.59 -28.13 35.76
N SER A 806 14.72 -27.27 35.23
CA SER A 806 14.54 -27.07 33.78
C SER A 806 14.66 -25.57 33.44
N ILE A 807 15.66 -25.20 32.65
CA ILE A 807 15.93 -23.81 32.25
C ILE A 807 15.05 -23.41 31.07
N SER A 808 14.49 -22.20 31.11
CA SER A 808 13.64 -21.70 30.02
C SER A 808 14.41 -21.65 28.69
N GLY A 809 13.75 -22.09 27.61
CA GLY A 809 14.27 -21.92 26.25
C GLY A 809 14.37 -20.45 25.80
N GLY A 810 13.76 -19.53 26.56
CA GLY A 810 13.88 -18.08 26.38
C GLY A 810 14.98 -17.41 27.22
N ALA A 811 15.65 -18.14 28.12
CA ALA A 811 16.70 -17.58 28.96
C ALA A 811 17.91 -17.14 28.11
N ALA A 812 18.52 -16.01 28.46
CA ALA A 812 19.56 -15.39 27.67
C ALA A 812 20.93 -16.07 27.89
N ASN A 813 21.70 -16.22 26.81
CA ASN A 813 23.05 -16.76 26.88
C ASN A 813 23.97 -15.76 27.62
N GLY A 814 24.44 -16.12 28.82
CA GLY A 814 25.19 -15.27 29.75
C GLY A 814 24.39 -14.83 30.98
N GLU A 815 23.10 -15.16 31.07
CA GLU A 815 22.25 -14.94 32.25
C GLU A 815 22.68 -15.84 33.42
N GLY A 816 22.41 -15.43 34.66
CA GLY A 816 22.71 -16.26 35.82
C GLY A 816 21.96 -15.83 37.07
N SER A 817 21.65 -16.81 37.93
CA SER A 817 20.86 -16.66 39.15
C SER A 817 21.41 -17.58 40.24
N THR A 818 21.22 -17.21 41.50
CA THR A 818 21.32 -18.17 42.61
C THR A 818 20.03 -18.97 42.75
N PHE A 819 20.16 -20.17 43.27
CA PHE A 819 19.09 -21.10 43.58
C PHE A 819 19.38 -21.73 44.94
N ASP A 820 18.43 -21.67 45.86
CA ASP A 820 18.59 -22.09 47.25
C ASP A 820 17.58 -23.19 47.61
N VAL A 821 18.11 -24.31 48.12
CA VAL A 821 17.29 -25.36 48.76
C VAL A 821 17.36 -25.17 50.26
N ILE A 822 16.21 -24.90 50.87
CA ILE A 822 16.08 -24.61 52.28
C ILE A 822 15.30 -25.76 52.92
N ALA A 823 15.92 -26.51 53.82
CA ALA A 823 15.27 -27.52 54.64
C ALA A 823 15.05 -27.00 56.06
N THR A 824 13.92 -27.35 56.66
CA THR A 824 13.44 -26.72 57.88
C THR A 824 12.55 -27.68 58.67
N SER A 825 12.55 -27.59 59.99
CA SER A 825 11.64 -28.36 60.84
C SER A 825 10.22 -27.77 60.81
N SER A 826 9.21 -28.63 60.70
CA SER A 826 7.80 -28.23 60.85
C SER A 826 7.50 -27.67 62.24
N HIS A 827 8.22 -28.11 63.28
CA HIS A 827 8.07 -27.62 64.64
C HIS A 827 9.01 -26.46 64.98
N ASN A 828 10.09 -26.19 64.25
CA ASN A 828 10.99 -25.05 64.52
C ASN A 828 11.56 -24.50 63.21
N SER A 829 10.84 -23.55 62.65
CA SER A 829 11.17 -22.89 61.39
C SER A 829 12.29 -21.85 61.49
N ALA A 830 12.64 -21.43 62.69
CA ALA A 830 13.72 -20.48 62.94
C ALA A 830 15.11 -21.06 62.60
N LEU A 831 15.24 -22.39 62.61
CA LEU A 831 16.50 -23.08 62.30
C LEU A 831 16.41 -23.75 60.92
N THR A 832 16.76 -22.97 59.90
CA THR A 832 16.84 -23.39 58.50
C THR A 832 18.25 -23.89 58.16
N SER A 833 18.35 -25.03 57.47
CA SER A 833 19.57 -25.40 56.74
C SER A 833 19.40 -25.06 55.26
N THR A 834 20.41 -24.46 54.64
CA THR A 834 20.35 -23.96 53.25
C THR A 834 21.53 -24.46 52.45
N THR A 835 21.27 -25.06 51.29
CA THR A 835 22.28 -25.37 50.26
C THR A 835 22.05 -24.48 49.04
N SER A 836 23.07 -23.68 48.70
CA SER A 836 23.02 -22.69 47.61
C SER A 836 23.78 -23.14 46.36
N PHE A 837 23.17 -22.91 45.20
CA PHE A 837 23.69 -23.20 43.87
C PHE A 837 23.76 -21.91 43.05
N ASN A 838 24.80 -21.78 42.23
CA ASN A 838 24.90 -20.70 41.23
C ASN A 838 24.64 -21.31 39.85
N VAL A 839 23.57 -20.90 39.19
CA VAL A 839 23.21 -21.39 37.85
C VAL A 839 23.52 -20.29 36.83
N GLN A 840 24.36 -20.63 35.86
CA GLN A 840 24.72 -19.77 34.73
C GLN A 840 24.24 -20.39 33.42
N VAL A 841 23.46 -19.63 32.65
CA VAL A 841 22.98 -20.04 31.34
C VAL A 841 24.08 -19.77 30.31
N GLN A 842 24.74 -20.81 29.81
CA GLN A 842 25.74 -20.68 28.74
C GLN A 842 25.75 -21.88 27.80
N SER A 843 25.67 -21.61 26.50
CA SER A 843 25.89 -22.60 25.44
C SER A 843 27.39 -22.82 25.21
N ILE A 844 27.85 -24.04 25.47
CA ILE A 844 29.23 -24.51 25.27
C ILE A 844 29.26 -25.42 24.04
N ARG A 845 30.09 -25.06 23.06
CA ARG A 845 30.41 -25.86 21.87
C ARG A 845 31.82 -26.45 22.02
N LYS A 846 31.95 -27.77 21.97
CA LYS A 846 33.25 -28.45 22.08
C LYS A 846 33.14 -29.84 21.43
N ILE A 847 34.13 -30.22 20.62
CA ILE A 847 34.20 -31.55 20.02
C ILE A 847 35.43 -32.32 20.51
N GLY A 848 35.24 -33.62 20.71
CA GLY A 848 36.28 -34.62 20.83
C GLY A 848 36.61 -35.20 19.45
N PHE A 849 37.88 -35.45 19.21
CA PHE A 849 38.39 -36.06 17.99
C PHE A 849 39.60 -36.91 18.36
N GLU A 850 39.45 -38.23 18.35
CA GLU A 850 40.45 -39.19 18.82
C GLU A 850 40.66 -40.26 17.75
N ILE A 851 41.91 -40.55 17.39
CA ILE A 851 42.24 -41.62 16.45
C ILE A 851 42.36 -42.93 17.24
N ILE A 852 41.63 -43.96 16.81
CA ILE A 852 41.59 -45.29 17.44
C ILE A 852 42.62 -46.24 16.77
N SER A 853 42.88 -46.03 15.48
CA SER A 853 43.89 -46.77 14.71
C SER A 853 45.31 -46.24 14.94
N GLU A 854 46.33 -46.98 14.52
CA GLU A 854 47.71 -46.46 14.46
C GLU A 854 47.80 -45.26 13.49
N GLU A 855 48.52 -44.20 13.87
CA GLU A 855 48.70 -42.97 13.07
C GLU A 855 49.58 -43.17 11.82
N THR A 856 50.30 -44.30 11.77
CA THR A 856 51.08 -44.75 10.61
C THR A 856 50.62 -46.15 10.21
N GLN A 857 50.39 -46.40 8.92
CA GLN A 857 50.02 -47.72 8.40
C GLN A 857 50.80 -48.09 7.12
N ASP A 858 51.30 -49.32 7.07
CA ASP A 858 51.96 -49.88 5.89
C ASP A 858 50.92 -50.51 4.94
N VAL A 859 50.98 -50.17 3.65
CA VAL A 859 50.02 -50.64 2.63
C VAL A 859 50.73 -51.26 1.43
N TYR A 860 50.52 -52.57 1.25
CA TYR A 860 50.95 -53.26 0.04
C TYR A 860 49.96 -53.07 -1.11
N TYR A 861 50.41 -52.54 -2.26
CA TYR A 861 49.55 -52.35 -3.42
C TYR A 861 48.95 -53.67 -3.94
N PRO A 862 47.66 -53.75 -4.32
CA PRO A 862 46.68 -52.66 -4.45
C PRO A 862 45.70 -52.56 -3.25
N ASN A 863 46.14 -52.86 -2.03
CA ASN A 863 45.27 -52.83 -0.85
C ASN A 863 44.93 -51.40 -0.39
N LYS A 864 44.07 -51.29 0.63
CA LYS A 864 43.64 -50.01 1.22
C LYS A 864 44.01 -49.94 2.71
N ALA A 865 44.48 -48.78 3.17
CA ALA A 865 44.52 -48.45 4.60
C ALA A 865 43.12 -48.04 5.08
N ILE A 866 42.89 -48.18 6.39
CA ILE A 866 41.68 -47.69 7.05
C ILE A 866 42.11 -47.07 8.38
N PHE A 867 41.90 -45.76 8.52
CA PHE A 867 42.08 -45.07 9.79
C PHE A 867 40.72 -44.86 10.43
N GLU A 868 40.60 -45.16 11.72
CA GLU A 868 39.36 -45.04 12.48
C GLU A 868 39.48 -43.90 13.49
N ALA A 869 38.51 -43.00 13.51
CA ALA A 869 38.43 -41.90 14.45
C ALA A 869 37.08 -41.88 15.19
N ASN A 870 37.12 -41.62 16.49
CA ASN A 870 35.95 -41.29 17.28
C ASN A 870 35.72 -39.78 17.26
N VAL A 871 34.53 -39.35 16.85
CA VAL A 871 34.14 -37.93 16.84
C VAL A 871 32.97 -37.77 17.80
N SER A 872 33.15 -36.98 18.87
CA SER A 872 32.16 -36.84 19.94
C SER A 872 31.82 -35.37 20.23
N ASN A 873 30.58 -35.12 20.68
CA ASN A 873 30.17 -33.80 21.15
C ASN A 873 30.40 -33.69 22.67
N LEU A 874 31.42 -32.91 23.03
CA LEU A 874 31.82 -32.60 24.40
C LEU A 874 31.27 -31.24 24.89
N GLY A 875 30.33 -30.63 24.14
CA GLY A 875 29.62 -29.42 24.52
C GLY A 875 28.29 -29.73 25.20
N ASN A 876 27.62 -28.70 25.74
CA ASN A 876 26.30 -28.85 26.41
C ASN A 876 25.11 -28.56 25.48
N THR A 877 25.33 -28.51 24.17
CA THR A 877 24.30 -28.25 23.15
C THR A 877 24.47 -29.16 21.92
N PRO A 878 23.39 -29.65 21.28
CA PRO A 878 23.47 -30.48 20.07
C PRO A 878 24.19 -29.75 18.94
N SER A 879 25.22 -30.36 18.37
CA SER A 879 26.18 -29.70 17.47
C SER A 879 26.29 -30.45 16.14
N GLU A 880 26.17 -29.71 15.04
CA GLU A 880 26.44 -30.22 13.70
C GLU A 880 27.96 -30.18 13.45
N VAL A 881 28.56 -31.35 13.20
CA VAL A 881 30.01 -31.53 13.03
C VAL A 881 30.32 -31.97 11.62
N ARG A 882 31.12 -31.16 10.92
CA ARG A 882 31.63 -31.44 9.59
C ARG A 882 32.96 -32.16 9.69
N ILE A 883 33.06 -33.32 9.05
CA ILE A 883 34.22 -34.21 9.10
C ILE A 883 34.74 -34.40 7.67
N PHE A 884 36.03 -34.12 7.46
CA PHE A 884 36.64 -34.07 6.14
C PHE A 884 38.14 -34.41 6.19
N THR A 885 38.70 -34.78 5.03
CA THR A 885 40.15 -35.05 4.88
C THR A 885 40.79 -34.04 3.93
N SER A 886 42.12 -33.91 3.97
CA SER A 886 42.86 -33.15 2.95
C SER A 886 42.74 -33.76 1.55
N GLU A 887 43.06 -32.98 0.52
CA GLU A 887 42.96 -33.40 -0.88
C GLU A 887 43.81 -34.66 -1.20
N SER A 888 43.27 -35.49 -2.09
CA SER A 888 43.93 -36.70 -2.61
C SER A 888 45.08 -36.35 -3.58
N LEU A 889 46.29 -36.86 -3.33
CA LEU A 889 47.49 -36.55 -4.11
C LEU A 889 48.19 -37.80 -4.64
N ARG A 890 49.04 -37.64 -5.68
CA ARG A 890 49.91 -38.69 -6.27
C ARG A 890 49.22 -39.99 -6.70
N GLY A 891 47.88 -39.99 -6.84
CA GLY A 891 47.09 -41.16 -7.25
C GLY A 891 46.51 -41.97 -6.08
N TRP A 892 46.82 -41.57 -4.83
CA TRP A 892 46.10 -42.02 -3.64
C TRP A 892 44.70 -41.43 -3.66
N ILE A 893 43.70 -42.18 -3.15
CA ILE A 893 42.32 -41.70 -3.03
C ILE A 893 41.86 -41.91 -1.59
N VAL A 894 41.57 -40.81 -0.89
CA VAL A 894 40.96 -40.82 0.44
C VAL A 894 39.44 -40.68 0.28
N THR A 895 38.68 -41.56 0.93
CA THR A 895 37.22 -41.52 1.00
C THR A 895 36.75 -41.75 2.43
N ILE A 896 35.73 -41.03 2.87
CA ILE A 896 35.18 -41.14 4.23
C ILE A 896 33.99 -42.12 4.22
N GLU A 897 33.99 -43.09 5.13
CA GLU A 897 32.91 -44.05 5.39
C GLU A 897 32.49 -43.93 6.86
N THR A 898 31.18 -43.82 7.17
CA THR A 898 30.67 -43.83 8.55
C THR A 898 30.05 -45.17 8.92
N ASP A 899 30.21 -45.61 10.17
CA ASP A 899 29.50 -46.77 10.72
C ASP A 899 28.27 -46.26 11.50
N ASP A 900 27.27 -45.78 10.75
CA ASP A 900 26.09 -45.09 11.26
C ASP A 900 24.81 -45.94 11.13
N PRO A 901 24.45 -46.72 12.16
CA PRO A 901 23.23 -47.53 12.17
C PRO A 901 21.94 -46.74 12.43
N TYR A 902 22.02 -45.43 12.71
CA TYR A 902 20.88 -44.59 13.12
C TYR A 902 20.57 -43.42 12.18
N HIS A 903 21.39 -43.20 11.14
CA HIS A 903 21.27 -42.10 10.17
C HIS A 903 21.45 -40.69 10.79
N ILE A 904 22.39 -40.57 11.73
CA ILE A 904 22.82 -39.33 12.39
C ILE A 904 23.68 -38.46 11.44
N CYS A 905 24.36 -39.09 10.48
CA CYS A 905 25.26 -38.47 9.52
C CYS A 905 24.69 -38.47 8.10
N ASN A 906 24.75 -37.32 7.43
CA ASN A 906 24.42 -37.19 6.02
C ASN A 906 25.72 -37.19 5.18
N PRO A 907 25.98 -38.22 4.36
CA PRO A 907 27.19 -38.31 3.56
C PRO A 907 27.08 -37.47 2.28
N ASP A 908 28.09 -36.64 1.99
CA ASP A 908 28.12 -35.79 0.78
C ASP A 908 29.28 -36.20 -0.14
N ASP A 909 28.93 -36.75 -1.31
CA ASP A 909 29.79 -37.24 -2.42
C ASP A 909 31.05 -38.08 -2.07
N GLY A 910 31.22 -38.51 -0.82
CA GLY A 910 32.27 -39.42 -0.34
C GLY A 910 33.59 -38.76 0.11
N LEU A 911 33.64 -37.42 0.12
CA LEU A 911 34.82 -36.62 0.53
C LEU A 911 34.62 -35.87 1.86
N GLU A 912 33.37 -35.59 2.23
CA GLU A 912 33.01 -35.00 3.51
C GLU A 912 31.71 -35.62 4.05
N VAL A 913 31.54 -35.55 5.37
CA VAL A 913 30.34 -36.03 6.06
C VAL A 913 29.94 -35.02 7.13
N ILE A 914 28.64 -34.74 7.22
CA ILE A 914 28.08 -33.85 8.24
C ILE A 914 27.22 -34.68 9.20
N CYS A 915 27.55 -34.64 10.49
CA CYS A 915 26.92 -35.44 11.54
C CYS A 915 26.25 -34.55 12.60
N ASN A 916 25.00 -34.83 12.94
CA ASN A 916 24.22 -34.05 13.92
C ASN A 916 24.27 -34.69 15.32
N LEU A 917 25.37 -34.45 16.04
CA LEU A 917 25.64 -35.12 17.32
C LEU A 917 24.92 -34.44 18.50
N GLN A 918 24.12 -35.21 19.22
CA GLN A 918 23.57 -34.80 20.53
C GLN A 918 24.70 -34.66 21.58
N VAL A 919 24.38 -34.10 22.73
CA VAL A 919 25.33 -33.96 23.85
C VAL A 919 25.80 -35.35 24.32
N GLY A 920 27.11 -35.55 24.46
CA GLY A 920 27.70 -36.85 24.82
C GLY A 920 27.72 -37.90 23.69
N GLU A 921 26.98 -37.68 22.61
CA GLU A 921 26.94 -38.61 21.47
C GLU A 921 28.27 -38.63 20.71
N TYR A 922 28.62 -39.81 20.21
CA TYR A 922 29.81 -40.04 19.41
C TYR A 922 29.51 -40.88 18.17
N VAL A 923 30.30 -40.68 17.12
CA VAL A 923 30.24 -41.46 15.88
C VAL A 923 31.62 -41.96 15.47
N LEU A 924 31.66 -43.23 15.05
CA LEU A 924 32.85 -43.85 14.48
C LEU A 924 32.95 -43.53 12.99
N VAL A 925 34.04 -42.88 12.59
CA VAL A 925 34.29 -42.46 11.21
C VAL A 925 35.57 -43.10 10.70
N ARG A 926 35.52 -43.63 9.47
CA ARG A 926 36.63 -44.32 8.81
C ARG A 926 37.14 -43.50 7.63
N ALA A 927 38.41 -43.10 7.67
CA ALA A 927 39.12 -42.60 6.50
C ALA A 927 39.74 -43.79 5.76
N VAL A 928 39.15 -44.14 4.62
CA VAL A 928 39.57 -45.27 3.77
C VAL A 928 40.47 -44.75 2.67
N VAL A 929 41.73 -45.17 2.69
CA VAL A 929 42.76 -44.67 1.77
C VAL A 929 43.19 -45.78 0.80
N LYS A 930 42.87 -45.58 -0.48
CA LYS A 930 43.14 -46.53 -1.58
C LYS A 930 44.46 -46.18 -2.26
N SER A 931 45.33 -47.18 -2.42
CA SER A 931 46.62 -47.01 -3.08
C SER A 931 46.51 -46.73 -4.59
N PRO A 932 47.51 -46.07 -5.22
CA PRO A 932 47.57 -45.89 -6.67
C PRO A 932 47.58 -47.24 -7.41
N HIS A 933 46.63 -47.43 -8.34
CA HIS A 933 46.55 -48.67 -9.12
C HIS A 933 47.73 -48.78 -10.11
N GLY A 934 48.61 -49.77 -9.89
CA GLY A 934 49.67 -50.14 -10.83
C GLY A 934 51.00 -49.37 -10.69
N SER A 935 51.26 -48.77 -9.52
CA SER A 935 52.62 -48.29 -9.21
C SER A 935 53.55 -49.46 -8.89
N GLU A 936 54.72 -49.52 -9.54
CA GLU A 936 55.82 -50.44 -9.20
C GLU A 936 56.84 -49.79 -8.24
N ILE A 937 56.56 -48.56 -7.78
CA ILE A 937 57.47 -47.73 -6.97
C ILE A 937 56.78 -47.43 -5.64
N ALA A 938 57.51 -47.62 -4.54
CA ALA A 938 57.05 -47.24 -3.21
C ALA A 938 56.84 -45.70 -3.11
N ASP A 939 55.76 -45.28 -2.47
CA ASP A 939 55.39 -43.87 -2.27
C ASP A 939 54.75 -43.74 -0.88
N ASP A 940 55.22 -42.78 -0.09
CA ASP A 940 54.66 -42.47 1.21
C ASP A 940 53.64 -41.34 1.05
N PHE A 941 52.52 -41.38 1.77
CA PHE A 941 51.45 -40.39 1.65
C PHE A 941 50.94 -39.91 3.01
N ASP A 942 51.12 -38.61 3.26
CA ASP A 942 50.59 -37.89 4.40
C ASP A 942 49.26 -37.23 4.05
N PHE A 943 48.26 -37.34 4.93
CA PHE A 943 47.00 -36.61 4.81
C PHE A 943 46.50 -36.16 6.18
N THR A 944 45.74 -35.07 6.21
CA THR A 944 45.12 -34.55 7.44
C THR A 944 43.68 -35.03 7.53
N PHE A 945 43.30 -35.63 8.66
CA PHE A 945 41.91 -35.94 9.00
C PHE A 945 41.40 -34.90 10.00
N SER A 946 40.26 -34.28 9.70
CA SER A 946 39.77 -33.09 10.40
C SER A 946 38.29 -33.19 10.75
N ALA A 947 37.92 -32.58 11.88
CA ALA A 947 36.53 -32.36 12.29
C ALA A 947 36.36 -30.92 12.80
N GLU A 948 35.25 -30.26 12.44
CA GLU A 948 34.90 -28.91 12.94
C GLU A 948 33.39 -28.77 13.15
N PRO A 949 32.92 -28.02 14.16
CA PRO A 949 31.51 -27.64 14.24
C PRO A 949 31.18 -26.65 13.12
N THR A 950 30.02 -26.80 12.46
CA THR A 950 29.65 -25.94 11.31
C THR A 950 29.36 -24.48 11.71
N ASP A 951 28.96 -24.23 12.95
CA ASP A 951 28.54 -22.92 13.45
C ASP A 951 29.72 -22.02 13.88
N ILE A 952 30.75 -22.59 14.51
CA ILE A 952 31.98 -21.86 14.92
C ILE A 952 33.19 -22.12 14.01
N GLY A 953 33.11 -23.09 13.11
CA GLY A 953 34.11 -23.39 12.08
C GLY A 953 35.54 -23.53 12.61
N LEU A 954 36.46 -22.76 12.03
CA LEU A 954 37.90 -22.80 12.30
C LEU A 954 38.29 -22.69 13.78
N VAL A 955 37.47 -22.05 14.62
CA VAL A 955 37.74 -21.89 16.06
C VAL A 955 37.57 -23.21 16.82
N GLY A 956 36.66 -24.07 16.36
CA GLY A 956 36.38 -25.38 16.96
C GLY A 956 37.12 -26.56 16.31
N ARG A 957 37.88 -26.32 15.23
CA ARG A 957 38.48 -27.37 14.40
C ARG A 957 39.53 -28.21 15.14
N LYS A 958 39.45 -29.53 14.96
CA LYS A 958 40.46 -30.53 15.31
C LYS A 958 41.05 -31.13 14.04
N ASN A 959 42.37 -31.27 14.01
CA ASN A 959 43.13 -31.85 12.90
C ASN A 959 44.08 -32.90 13.47
N VAL A 960 44.23 -34.04 12.81
CA VAL A 960 45.31 -35.01 13.03
C VAL A 960 45.95 -35.35 11.68
N GLU A 961 47.28 -35.42 11.65
CA GLU A 961 48.06 -35.80 10.47
C GLU A 961 48.35 -37.31 10.53
N LEU A 962 48.10 -38.01 9.43
CA LEU A 962 48.17 -39.47 9.34
C LEU A 962 49.09 -39.87 8.19
N HIS A 963 49.95 -40.86 8.43
CA HIS A 963 51.03 -41.28 7.54
C HIS A 963 50.76 -42.68 6.95
N ILE A 964 51.06 -42.86 5.67
CA ILE A 964 50.94 -44.15 4.98
C ILE A 964 52.25 -44.46 4.27
N GLN A 965 52.77 -45.68 4.47
CA GLN A 965 53.95 -46.18 3.76
C GLN A 965 53.49 -47.19 2.71
N GLY A 966 53.52 -46.78 1.43
CA GLY A 966 53.02 -47.58 0.31
C GLY A 966 54.13 -48.38 -0.35
N GLU A 967 54.09 -49.71 -0.26
CA GLU A 967 55.05 -50.61 -0.92
C GLU A 967 54.37 -51.48 -2.01
N PRO A 968 55.06 -51.82 -3.12
CA PRO A 968 54.57 -52.85 -4.04
C PRO A 968 54.61 -54.25 -3.37
N SER A 969 53.54 -55.04 -3.51
CA SER A 969 53.44 -56.36 -2.87
C SER A 969 54.57 -57.33 -3.31
N PRO A 970 55.24 -58.03 -2.37
CA PRO A 970 56.29 -59.01 -2.71
C PRO A 970 55.80 -60.28 -3.43
N ASP A 971 54.50 -60.59 -3.40
CA ASP A 971 53.99 -61.94 -3.68
C ASP A 971 53.68 -62.24 -5.16
N ASP A 972 53.90 -61.31 -6.10
CA ASP A 972 53.69 -61.56 -7.55
C ASP A 972 54.90 -62.20 -8.26
N PHE A 973 55.71 -62.99 -7.54
CA PHE A 973 56.90 -63.70 -8.08
C PHE A 973 57.06 -65.15 -7.58
N GLY A 974 56.24 -66.06 -8.11
CA GLY A 974 56.70 -67.39 -8.58
C GLY A 974 57.08 -68.53 -7.60
N LEU A 975 56.20 -69.56 -7.55
CA LEU A 975 56.50 -71.01 -7.56
C LEU A 975 57.43 -71.65 -6.48
N SER A 976 56.88 -72.45 -5.55
CA SER A 976 57.56 -73.69 -5.06
C SER A 976 56.68 -74.75 -4.32
N ILE A 977 56.44 -75.89 -5.01
CA ILE A 977 56.56 -77.30 -4.55
C ILE A 977 55.85 -77.83 -3.27
N LEU A 978 54.78 -78.60 -3.51
CA LEU A 978 54.40 -79.96 -2.99
C LEU A 978 54.89 -80.46 -1.59
N GLY A 979 53.93 -80.92 -0.75
CA GLY A 979 54.21 -81.74 0.45
C GLY A 979 53.02 -82.52 1.06
N SER A 980 52.93 -83.83 0.75
CA SER A 980 52.19 -84.91 1.45
C SER A 980 50.70 -84.78 1.87
N THR A 981 49.83 -85.42 1.08
CA THR A 981 48.78 -86.39 1.51
C THR A 981 48.22 -86.36 2.95
N THR A 982 47.06 -85.71 3.14
CA THR A 982 45.87 -86.24 3.85
C THR A 982 44.67 -85.32 3.57
N GLY A 983 43.42 -85.82 3.61
CA GLY A 983 42.23 -84.93 3.71
C GLY A 983 41.38 -84.64 2.46
N LEU A 984 41.23 -85.58 1.51
CA LEU A 984 40.15 -85.50 0.50
C LEU A 984 38.77 -85.65 1.16
N SER A 985 38.07 -84.56 1.52
CA SER A 985 36.67 -84.66 2.00
C SER A 985 35.73 -83.43 1.91
N ILE A 986 36.12 -82.26 1.36
CA ILE A 986 35.27 -81.02 1.46
C ILE A 986 34.82 -80.42 0.11
N ILE A 987 35.45 -80.78 -1.01
CA ILE A 987 35.16 -80.20 -2.36
C ILE A 987 33.77 -80.61 -2.93
N ALA A 988 33.02 -81.48 -2.25
CA ALA A 988 31.72 -82.00 -2.72
C ALA A 988 30.48 -81.18 -2.30
N ILE A 989 30.58 -80.17 -1.43
CA ILE A 989 29.40 -79.46 -0.86
C ILE A 989 29.20 -78.04 -1.44
N LEU A 990 30.28 -77.34 -1.81
CA LEU A 990 30.19 -75.99 -2.42
C LEU A 990 29.63 -75.98 -3.85
N ALA A 991 29.65 -77.12 -4.54
CA ALA A 991 29.13 -77.26 -5.91
C ALA A 991 27.59 -77.26 -6.05
N LEU A 992 26.84 -77.20 -4.94
CA LEU A 992 25.37 -77.32 -4.96
C LEU A 992 24.57 -76.06 -4.60
N LEU A 993 25.20 -74.98 -4.12
CA LEU A 993 24.49 -73.73 -3.80
C LEU A 993 24.50 -72.71 -4.97
N ILE A 994 25.54 -72.74 -5.80
CA ILE A 994 25.72 -71.81 -6.94
C ILE A 994 24.69 -72.02 -8.07
N ILE A 995 24.01 -73.19 -8.10
CA ILE A 995 23.03 -73.55 -9.14
C ILE A 995 21.62 -72.93 -8.88
N SER A 996 21.40 -72.25 -7.75
CA SER A 996 20.08 -71.66 -7.41
C SER A 996 19.90 -70.17 -7.71
N TYR A 997 20.97 -69.41 -7.96
CA TYR A 997 20.90 -67.94 -8.04
C TYR A 997 20.85 -67.37 -9.48
N VAL A 998 21.12 -68.17 -10.50
CA VAL A 998 21.11 -67.71 -11.90
C VAL A 998 19.86 -68.21 -12.63
N TYR A 999 18.73 -67.52 -12.42
CA TYR A 999 17.68 -67.45 -13.45
C TYR A 999 16.94 -66.08 -13.47
N VAL A 1000 17.58 -65.12 -14.14
CA VAL A 1000 16.93 -64.16 -15.07
C VAL A 1000 16.01 -63.08 -14.47
N GLU A 1001 16.61 -61.92 -14.20
CA GLU A 1001 16.08 -60.58 -14.55
C GLU A 1001 15.86 -60.43 -16.08
N PRO A 1002 15.18 -59.38 -16.64
CA PRO A 1002 14.56 -58.19 -16.02
C PRO A 1002 13.15 -57.82 -16.57
N ARG A 1003 12.52 -56.75 -16.04
CA ARG A 1003 12.09 -55.56 -16.84
C ARG A 1003 11.33 -54.48 -16.04
N ARG A 1004 11.80 -53.23 -16.15
CA ARG A 1004 11.07 -52.00 -15.80
C ARG A 1004 9.99 -51.65 -16.84
N ARG A 1005 8.97 -50.90 -16.38
CA ARG A 1005 7.99 -50.06 -17.15
C ARG A 1005 7.02 -50.76 -18.11
N SER A 1006 5.74 -50.87 -17.70
CA SER A 1006 4.64 -50.04 -18.25
C SER A 1006 3.28 -50.39 -17.64
N TRP A 1007 2.58 -49.39 -17.08
CA TRP A 1007 1.15 -49.09 -17.33
C TRP A 1007 0.76 -47.84 -16.53
N GLN A 1008 0.58 -46.71 -17.24
CA GLN A 1008 -0.13 -45.55 -16.69
C GLN A 1008 -1.65 -45.75 -16.80
N ALA A 1009 -2.41 -44.90 -16.10
CA ALA A 1009 -3.81 -44.59 -16.34
C ALA A 1009 -4.86 -45.73 -16.18
N LYS A 1010 -5.37 -45.88 -14.94
CA LYS A 1010 -6.78 -45.61 -14.61
C LYS A 1010 -7.12 -46.03 -13.17
N LYS A 1011 -7.31 -45.04 -12.29
CA LYS A 1011 -8.41 -45.01 -11.30
C LYS A 1011 -8.54 -43.64 -10.62
N SER A 1012 -8.77 -42.62 -11.43
CA SER A 1012 -9.60 -41.49 -11.00
C SER A 1012 -11.00 -42.01 -10.68
N ALA A 1013 -11.28 -42.22 -9.39
CA ALA A 1013 -12.60 -42.54 -8.87
C ALA A 1013 -12.73 -41.94 -7.46
N LYS A 1014 -12.92 -40.61 -7.40
CA LYS A 1014 -13.39 -39.95 -6.18
C LYS A 1014 -14.68 -40.65 -5.72
N PRO A 1015 -14.76 -41.17 -4.48
CA PRO A 1015 -16.07 -41.47 -3.90
C PRO A 1015 -16.71 -40.14 -3.47
N ASN A 1016 -17.73 -39.68 -4.20
CA ASN A 1016 -18.52 -38.53 -3.76
C ASN A 1016 -19.21 -38.85 -2.42
N TYR A 1017 -18.84 -38.13 -1.37
CA TYR A 1017 -19.49 -38.16 -0.05
C TYR A 1017 -20.20 -36.82 0.27
N SER A 1018 -20.70 -36.11 -0.75
CA SER A 1018 -21.28 -34.76 -0.61
C SER A 1018 -22.72 -34.70 -0.07
N ASN A 1019 -23.45 -35.82 0.03
CA ASN A 1019 -24.93 -35.80 0.09
C ASN A 1019 -25.56 -36.36 1.38
N GLU A 1020 -24.83 -36.47 2.51
CA GLU A 1020 -25.41 -36.95 3.79
C GLU A 1020 -25.08 -36.08 5.02
N LEU A 1021 -24.49 -34.90 4.84
CA LEU A 1021 -24.17 -33.97 5.94
C LEU A 1021 -25.31 -32.95 6.13
N THR A 1022 -26.27 -33.30 6.99
CA THR A 1022 -27.15 -32.33 7.63
C THR A 1022 -26.96 -32.46 9.16
N PRO A 1023 -26.52 -31.40 9.86
CA PRO A 1023 -26.37 -31.45 11.31
C PRO A 1023 -27.73 -31.57 12.00
N LEU A 1024 -27.81 -32.33 13.08
CA LEU A 1024 -29.04 -32.52 13.85
C LEU A 1024 -29.25 -31.37 14.83
N PRO A 1025 -30.47 -30.80 14.95
CA PRO A 1025 -30.76 -29.77 15.93
C PRO A 1025 -30.86 -30.36 17.34
N VAL A 1026 -29.95 -29.96 18.23
CA VAL A 1026 -29.94 -30.41 19.63
C VAL A 1026 -30.99 -29.65 20.43
N THR A 1027 -31.91 -30.37 21.10
CA THR A 1027 -32.95 -29.76 21.95
C THR A 1027 -32.87 -30.21 23.42
N LYS A 1028 -32.62 -29.22 24.27
CA LYS A 1028 -32.96 -29.10 25.70
C LYS A 1028 -32.35 -30.04 26.78
N THR A 1029 -31.59 -29.36 27.66
CA THR A 1029 -31.65 -29.39 29.15
C THR A 1029 -31.42 -30.71 29.91
N GLY A 1030 -30.40 -30.69 30.79
CA GLY A 1030 -30.35 -31.51 32.00
C GLY A 1030 -29.00 -32.15 32.29
N VAL A 1031 -28.09 -31.41 32.93
CA VAL A 1031 -26.86 -31.93 33.56
C VAL A 1031 -26.69 -31.25 34.93
N LYS A 1032 -26.25 -32.00 35.96
CA LYS A 1032 -25.97 -31.49 37.31
C LYS A 1032 -24.57 -30.86 37.37
N ARG A 1033 -24.39 -29.86 38.24
CA ARG A 1033 -23.11 -29.13 38.46
C ARG A 1033 -22.07 -29.98 39.20
N PHE A 1034 -20.79 -29.75 38.86
CA PHE A 1034 -19.56 -30.03 39.62
C PHE A 1034 -18.61 -28.78 39.49
N LYS A 1035 -17.41 -28.75 40.11
CA LYS A 1035 -16.50 -27.57 40.36
C LYS A 1035 -14.99 -27.98 40.27
N ILE A 1036 -14.03 -27.01 40.20
CA ILE A 1036 -12.51 -27.07 40.16
C ILE A 1036 -11.90 -27.27 38.73
N SER A 1037 -10.71 -26.78 38.29
CA SER A 1037 -10.44 -25.42 37.70
C SER A 1037 -9.32 -25.35 36.58
N ASP A 1038 -9.73 -25.02 35.33
CA ASP A 1038 -9.08 -24.80 33.99
C ASP A 1038 -8.00 -25.73 33.33
N VAL A 1039 -8.11 -25.95 32.00
CA VAL A 1039 -7.03 -26.54 31.13
C VAL A 1039 -6.91 -25.86 29.75
N THR A 1040 -5.66 -25.64 29.33
CA THR A 1040 -5.23 -25.15 28.00
C THR A 1040 -4.60 -26.28 27.17
N MET A 1041 -5.01 -26.45 25.90
CA MET A 1041 -4.41 -27.46 24.99
C MET A 1041 -3.11 -26.96 24.36
N ASN A 1042 -1.98 -27.09 25.07
CA ASN A 1042 -0.68 -26.71 24.53
C ASN A 1042 -0.16 -27.72 23.48
N LEU A 1043 0.56 -27.21 22.47
CA LEU A 1043 1.39 -28.01 21.56
C LEU A 1043 2.46 -28.74 22.38
N LYS A 1044 2.47 -30.08 22.35
CA LYS A 1044 3.55 -30.83 22.97
C LYS A 1044 4.81 -30.73 22.09
N LYS A 1045 5.99 -30.68 22.71
CA LYS A 1045 7.27 -30.74 21.97
C LYS A 1045 7.41 -32.13 21.34
N VAL A 1046 7.90 -32.19 20.10
CA VAL A 1046 8.21 -33.44 19.39
C VAL A 1046 9.15 -34.31 20.25
N GLY A 1047 8.89 -35.62 20.30
CA GLY A 1047 9.64 -36.59 21.10
C GLY A 1047 9.06 -36.90 22.48
N SER A 1048 8.05 -36.14 22.94
CA SER A 1048 7.46 -36.32 24.27
C SER A 1048 6.22 -37.24 24.30
N GLU A 1049 6.05 -37.97 25.40
CA GLU A 1049 5.02 -39.02 25.57
C GLU A 1049 4.01 -38.65 26.68
N ILE A 1050 2.75 -39.09 26.57
CA ILE A 1050 1.74 -38.97 27.64
C ILE A 1050 1.05 -40.32 27.82
N CYS A 1051 1.10 -40.85 29.04
CA CYS A 1051 0.41 -42.08 29.44
C CYS A 1051 -0.90 -41.78 30.19
N ILE A 1052 -1.96 -42.54 29.87
CA ILE A 1052 -3.21 -42.59 30.61
C ILE A 1052 -3.32 -43.96 31.25
N SER A 1053 -3.32 -44.02 32.58
CA SER A 1053 -3.55 -45.25 33.34
C SER A 1053 -4.99 -45.33 33.81
N VAL A 1054 -5.67 -46.42 33.48
CA VAL A 1054 -7.07 -46.65 33.80
C VAL A 1054 -7.23 -47.78 34.80
N ARG A 1055 -7.70 -47.41 35.99
CA ARG A 1055 -8.06 -48.29 37.11
C ARG A 1055 -9.55 -48.62 37.08
N ASP A 1056 -9.90 -49.90 37.16
CA ASP A 1056 -11.29 -50.36 37.06
C ASP A 1056 -12.10 -49.96 38.31
N SER A 1057 -13.20 -49.22 38.12
CA SER A 1057 -14.07 -48.75 39.20
C SER A 1057 -15.49 -49.27 39.03
N ASN A 1058 -15.93 -50.08 40.00
CA ASN A 1058 -17.20 -50.83 39.97
C ASN A 1058 -18.45 -49.94 40.20
N LEU A 1059 -18.72 -48.99 39.30
CA LEU A 1059 -19.93 -48.15 39.35
C LEU A 1059 -20.64 -48.04 38.00
N ASP A 1060 -21.84 -48.64 37.93
CA ASP A 1060 -22.72 -48.59 36.77
C ASP A 1060 -23.20 -47.15 36.46
N ASN A 1061 -22.88 -46.68 35.24
CA ASN A 1061 -23.44 -45.53 34.49
C ASN A 1061 -22.65 -44.21 34.44
N ALA A 1062 -21.49 -44.08 35.09
CA ALA A 1062 -20.50 -43.05 34.75
C ALA A 1062 -19.11 -43.54 35.17
N VAL A 1063 -18.15 -43.54 34.25
CA VAL A 1063 -16.74 -43.76 34.58
C VAL A 1063 -16.02 -42.43 34.34
N SER A 1064 -15.46 -41.89 35.41
CA SER A 1064 -14.60 -40.71 35.44
C SER A 1064 -13.16 -41.16 35.66
N PHE A 1065 -12.22 -40.49 34.99
CA PHE A 1065 -10.80 -40.86 35.01
C PHE A 1065 -10.00 -39.58 35.29
N GLY A 1066 -9.05 -39.66 36.24
CA GLY A 1066 -8.11 -38.57 36.50
C GLY A 1066 -6.81 -38.78 35.74
N MET A 1067 -6.19 -37.69 35.30
CA MET A 1067 -4.83 -37.64 34.78
C MET A 1067 -3.96 -36.78 35.70
N ALA A 1068 -2.65 -37.02 35.75
CA ALA A 1068 -1.72 -35.98 36.15
C ALA A 1068 -1.83 -34.83 35.12
N GLY A 1069 -2.25 -33.63 35.56
CA GLY A 1069 -2.48 -32.47 34.68
C GLY A 1069 -3.95 -32.15 34.32
N GLY A 1070 -4.94 -32.53 35.13
CA GLY A 1070 -6.26 -31.85 35.17
C GLY A 1070 -7.29 -32.15 34.07
N LEU A 1071 -7.09 -33.19 33.23
CA LEU A 1071 -8.04 -33.52 32.15
C LEU A 1071 -9.06 -34.61 32.54
N GLY A 1072 -10.35 -34.32 32.34
CA GLY A 1072 -11.48 -35.22 32.65
C GLY A 1072 -12.36 -35.58 31.45
N TYR A 1073 -12.89 -36.81 31.40
CA TYR A 1073 -13.88 -37.20 30.37
C TYR A 1073 -15.02 -38.04 30.95
N ALA A 1074 -16.21 -37.89 30.35
CA ALA A 1074 -17.41 -38.63 30.75
C ALA A 1074 -18.06 -39.34 29.55
N VAL A 1075 -18.36 -40.64 29.74
CA VAL A 1075 -19.06 -41.46 28.73
C VAL A 1075 -20.52 -41.62 29.14
N ARG A 1076 -21.45 -41.05 28.35
CA ARG A 1076 -22.89 -41.17 28.60
C ARG A 1076 -23.51 -42.25 27.70
N ASN A 1077 -24.12 -43.26 28.32
CA ASN A 1077 -24.89 -44.28 27.61
C ASN A 1077 -26.34 -43.80 27.41
N ILE A 1078 -26.77 -43.61 26.15
CA ILE A 1078 -28.08 -43.03 25.79
C ILE A 1078 -29.04 -44.12 25.27
N GLY A 1079 -28.72 -45.39 25.50
CA GLY A 1079 -29.56 -46.55 25.18
C GLY A 1079 -28.94 -47.48 24.15
N LYS A 1080 -29.73 -48.46 23.67
CA LYS A 1080 -29.26 -49.63 22.90
C LYS A 1080 -28.38 -49.28 21.69
N GLY A 1081 -27.06 -49.21 21.91
CA GLY A 1081 -26.04 -48.99 20.89
C GLY A 1081 -25.68 -47.53 20.60
N LYS A 1082 -26.15 -46.55 21.38
CA LYS A 1082 -25.74 -45.14 21.27
C LYS A 1082 -25.03 -44.68 22.55
N GLN A 1083 -23.81 -44.21 22.39
CA GLN A 1083 -23.00 -43.61 23.44
C GLN A 1083 -22.45 -42.30 22.90
N ASP A 1084 -22.50 -41.27 23.73
CA ASP A 1084 -21.90 -39.98 23.48
C ASP A 1084 -20.71 -39.82 24.44
N ILE A 1085 -19.59 -39.33 23.92
CA ILE A 1085 -18.40 -39.01 24.73
C ILE A 1085 -18.31 -37.50 24.79
N MET A 1086 -18.22 -36.99 26.01
CA MET A 1086 -18.06 -35.56 26.32
C MET A 1086 -16.68 -35.39 26.95
N VAL A 1087 -15.86 -34.53 26.35
CA VAL A 1087 -14.52 -34.21 26.84
C VAL A 1087 -14.58 -32.86 27.55
N TYR A 1088 -14.07 -32.83 28.77
CA TYR A 1088 -14.01 -31.65 29.63
C TYR A 1088 -12.54 -31.30 29.82
N ALA A 1089 -12.15 -30.12 29.35
CA ALA A 1089 -10.82 -29.59 29.60
C ALA A 1089 -10.83 -28.86 30.94
N ASP A 1090 -11.18 -29.60 32.01
CA ASP A 1090 -11.39 -29.21 33.43
C ASP A 1090 -12.80 -29.49 34.02
N ASP A 1091 -12.89 -29.66 35.35
CA ASP A 1091 -14.09 -29.96 36.14
C ASP A 1091 -14.99 -28.74 36.51
N THR A 1092 -14.59 -27.47 36.27
CA THR A 1092 -15.43 -26.27 36.53
C THR A 1092 -16.47 -26.02 35.45
N ARG A 1093 -16.20 -26.45 34.22
CA ARG A 1093 -16.93 -25.94 33.06
C ARG A 1093 -18.32 -26.56 32.95
N ALA A 1094 -19.35 -25.70 32.99
CA ALA A 1094 -20.76 -26.12 32.90
C ALA A 1094 -21.19 -26.67 31.52
N LYS A 1095 -20.29 -26.73 30.53
CA LYS A 1095 -20.48 -27.28 29.18
C LYS A 1095 -19.19 -28.01 28.74
N PRO A 1096 -19.27 -29.16 28.06
CA PRO A 1096 -18.09 -29.84 27.51
C PRO A 1096 -17.44 -28.98 26.41
N GLN A 1097 -16.18 -29.26 26.04
CA GLN A 1097 -15.50 -28.58 24.91
C GLN A 1097 -15.66 -29.33 23.57
N LEU A 1098 -15.62 -30.66 23.59
CA LEU A 1098 -15.74 -31.51 22.41
C LEU A 1098 -16.81 -32.59 22.62
N HIS A 1099 -17.59 -32.86 21.56
CA HIS A 1099 -18.66 -33.86 21.58
C HIS A 1099 -18.48 -34.86 20.43
N LEU A 1100 -18.29 -36.13 20.77
CA LEU A 1100 -18.27 -37.22 19.79
C LEU A 1100 -19.64 -37.90 19.72
N ILE A 1101 -20.26 -37.86 18.54
CA ILE A 1101 -21.56 -38.47 18.28
C ILE A 1101 -21.40 -39.71 17.39
N ASN A 1102 -21.90 -40.86 17.86
CA ASN A 1102 -21.87 -42.10 17.08
C ASN A 1102 -22.93 -42.09 15.97
N ARG A 1103 -22.52 -41.63 14.78
CA ARG A 1103 -23.37 -41.53 13.58
C ARG A 1103 -23.83 -42.89 13.06
N ASN A 1104 -22.95 -43.90 13.03
CA ASN A 1104 -23.31 -45.24 12.57
C ASN A 1104 -22.55 -46.35 13.29
N PHE A 1105 -23.19 -46.93 14.30
CA PHE A 1105 -22.66 -48.00 15.13
C PHE A 1105 -22.16 -49.23 14.35
N LYS A 1106 -22.90 -49.68 13.32
CA LYS A 1106 -22.51 -50.86 12.52
C LYS A 1106 -21.31 -50.62 11.62
N LYS A 1107 -21.11 -49.37 11.18
CA LYS A 1107 -20.00 -48.95 10.33
C LYS A 1107 -18.83 -48.30 11.11
N ARG A 1108 -18.97 -48.12 12.43
CA ARG A 1108 -18.00 -47.43 13.31
C ARG A 1108 -17.61 -46.06 12.73
N ILE A 1109 -18.62 -45.20 12.57
CA ILE A 1109 -18.48 -43.80 12.11
C ILE A 1109 -18.88 -42.87 13.25
N PHE A 1110 -18.02 -41.91 13.56
CA PHE A 1110 -18.20 -40.90 14.59
C PHE A 1110 -18.04 -39.50 13.96
N ASP A 1111 -18.99 -38.61 14.22
CA ASP A 1111 -18.85 -37.19 13.91
C ASP A 1111 -18.25 -36.50 15.15
N VAL A 1112 -17.29 -35.59 14.94
CA VAL A 1112 -16.60 -34.86 16.01
C VAL A 1112 -17.01 -33.39 15.92
N MET A 1113 -17.65 -32.89 16.97
CA MET A 1113 -18.21 -31.54 17.02
C MET A 1113 -17.50 -30.70 18.06
N ASP A 1114 -17.23 -29.44 17.70
CA ASP A 1114 -16.96 -28.40 18.70
C ASP A 1114 -18.27 -28.06 19.42
N SER A 1115 -18.21 -28.05 20.74
CA SER A 1115 -19.33 -27.73 21.63
C SER A 1115 -19.81 -26.27 21.56
N ALA A 1116 -18.91 -25.33 21.25
CA ALA A 1116 -19.19 -23.91 21.32
C ALA A 1116 -19.96 -23.45 20.07
N SER A 1117 -19.49 -23.86 18.88
CA SER A 1117 -20.18 -23.67 17.60
C SER A 1117 -21.30 -24.70 17.35
N ASN A 1118 -21.28 -25.83 18.07
CA ASN A 1118 -22.16 -26.99 17.84
C ASN A 1118 -22.07 -27.52 16.39
N SER A 1119 -20.89 -27.39 15.78
CA SER A 1119 -20.61 -27.72 14.38
C SER A 1119 -19.57 -28.85 14.25
N PRO A 1120 -19.73 -29.77 13.27
CA PRO A 1120 -18.78 -30.87 13.07
C PRO A 1120 -17.53 -30.37 12.35
N PHE A 1121 -16.33 -30.62 12.88
CA PHE A 1121 -15.07 -30.23 12.24
C PHE A 1121 -14.28 -31.41 11.62
N CYS A 1122 -14.52 -32.65 12.05
CA CYS A 1122 -13.99 -33.84 11.37
C CYS A 1122 -14.87 -35.09 11.57
N VAL A 1123 -14.60 -36.14 10.79
CA VAL A 1123 -15.34 -37.42 10.82
C VAL A 1123 -14.36 -38.60 10.88
N ILE A 1124 -14.55 -39.52 11.81
CA ILE A 1124 -13.64 -40.66 12.03
C ILE A 1124 -14.34 -41.99 11.71
N LYS A 1125 -13.64 -42.88 10.99
CA LYS A 1125 -14.22 -44.10 10.40
C LYS A 1125 -13.29 -45.31 10.42
N GLU A 1126 -13.79 -46.48 10.83
CA GLU A 1126 -13.09 -47.76 10.65
C GLU A 1126 -13.08 -48.20 9.18
N ILE A 1127 -11.90 -48.49 8.64
CA ILE A 1127 -11.72 -49.08 7.32
C ILE A 1127 -11.29 -50.53 7.44
N ARG A 1128 -12.19 -51.41 6.99
CA ARG A 1128 -11.93 -52.85 6.96
C ARG A 1128 -11.17 -53.21 5.68
N THR A 1129 -9.91 -53.60 5.84
CA THR A 1129 -9.12 -54.21 4.77
C THR A 1129 -9.83 -55.44 4.21
N SER A 1130 -9.88 -55.56 2.87
CA SER A 1130 -10.58 -56.67 2.21
C SER A 1130 -9.91 -58.02 2.51
N PHE A 1131 -10.68 -59.10 2.39
CA PHE A 1131 -10.24 -60.46 2.74
C PHE A 1131 -8.92 -60.85 2.05
N PHE A 1132 -8.70 -60.45 0.80
CA PHE A 1132 -7.47 -60.70 0.06
C PHE A 1132 -6.25 -59.91 0.58
N LYS A 1133 -6.40 -58.62 0.94
CA LYS A 1133 -5.30 -57.88 1.60
C LYS A 1133 -4.92 -58.51 2.96
N ARG A 1134 -5.90 -59.13 3.64
CA ARG A 1134 -5.73 -59.80 4.95
C ARG A 1134 -4.86 -61.07 4.94
N LEU A 1135 -4.55 -61.64 3.77
CA LEU A 1135 -3.64 -62.79 3.66
C LEU A 1135 -2.15 -62.40 3.47
N PHE A 1136 -1.87 -61.21 2.93
CA PHE A 1136 -0.52 -60.79 2.53
C PHE A 1136 -0.02 -59.51 3.21
N SER A 1137 -0.90 -58.74 3.87
CA SER A 1137 -0.52 -57.57 4.68
C SER A 1137 -0.60 -57.91 6.17
N TRP A 1138 0.43 -57.48 6.92
CA TRP A 1138 0.59 -57.78 8.34
C TRP A 1138 -0.32 -56.92 9.25
N ASN A 1139 -0.90 -55.84 8.72
CA ASN A 1139 -1.69 -54.88 9.50
C ASN A 1139 -3.20 -55.20 9.44
N ARG A 1140 -3.87 -55.25 10.61
CA ARG A 1140 -5.30 -55.57 10.74
C ARG A 1140 -6.11 -54.41 11.29
N ALA A 1141 -7.08 -53.96 10.48
CA ALA A 1141 -7.99 -52.83 10.71
C ALA A 1141 -7.25 -51.48 10.82
N SER A 1142 -7.56 -50.58 9.90
CA SER A 1142 -7.04 -49.21 9.88
C SER A 1142 -8.19 -48.24 10.08
N TRP A 1143 -7.99 -47.17 10.83
CA TRP A 1143 -8.95 -46.07 10.92
C TRP A 1143 -8.51 -44.93 10.00
N GLN A 1144 -9.45 -44.13 9.54
CA GLN A 1144 -9.17 -42.85 8.89
C GLN A 1144 -9.92 -41.73 9.58
N ILE A 1145 -9.21 -40.62 9.76
CA ILE A 1145 -9.75 -39.31 10.08
C ILE A 1145 -9.98 -38.61 8.73
N LEU A 1146 -11.18 -38.07 8.55
CA LEU A 1146 -11.61 -37.34 7.36
C LEU A 1146 -11.95 -35.90 7.75
N GLN A 1147 -11.68 -34.94 6.87
CA GLN A 1147 -12.21 -33.58 7.00
C GLN A 1147 -13.74 -33.57 6.77
N ILE A 1148 -14.39 -32.45 7.07
CA ILE A 1148 -15.86 -32.28 6.92
C ILE A 1148 -16.32 -32.61 5.49
N ASP A 1149 -15.54 -32.25 4.47
CA ASP A 1149 -15.84 -32.50 3.06
C ASP A 1149 -15.68 -33.98 2.62
N GLY A 1150 -15.18 -34.83 3.53
CA GLY A 1150 -14.94 -36.26 3.31
C GLY A 1150 -13.57 -36.60 2.74
N THR A 1151 -12.65 -35.64 2.59
CA THR A 1151 -11.26 -35.91 2.20
C THR A 1151 -10.50 -36.63 3.32
N PRO A 1152 -9.64 -37.62 3.00
CA PRO A 1152 -8.80 -38.28 4.00
C PRO A 1152 -7.69 -37.35 4.51
N TRP A 1153 -7.50 -37.31 5.82
CA TRP A 1153 -6.52 -36.45 6.48
C TRP A 1153 -5.41 -37.26 7.16
N ILE A 1154 -5.77 -38.16 8.10
CA ILE A 1154 -4.81 -39.00 8.84
C ILE A 1154 -5.23 -40.47 8.79
N SER A 1155 -4.28 -41.37 8.60
CA SER A 1155 -4.45 -42.83 8.61
C SER A 1155 -3.86 -43.44 9.88
N VAL A 1156 -4.64 -44.24 10.61
CA VAL A 1156 -4.20 -44.90 11.85
C VAL A 1156 -4.14 -46.42 11.61
N THR A 1157 -2.99 -47.04 11.83
CA THR A 1157 -2.80 -48.48 11.57
C THR A 1157 -2.18 -49.22 12.75
N ARG A 1158 -2.64 -50.45 13.01
CA ARG A 1158 -2.14 -51.28 14.11
C ARG A 1158 -0.88 -52.04 13.73
N THR A 1159 0.15 -51.92 14.54
CA THR A 1159 1.39 -52.70 14.49
C THR A 1159 1.39 -53.74 15.64
N GLN A 1160 1.99 -54.92 15.43
CA GLN A 1160 2.10 -55.97 16.47
C GLN A 1160 3.54 -56.48 16.56
N LYS A 1161 4.38 -55.86 17.40
CA LYS A 1161 5.78 -56.25 17.64
C LYS A 1161 5.98 -57.60 18.37
N VAL A 1162 4.90 -58.20 18.87
CA VAL A 1162 4.87 -59.35 19.83
C VAL A 1162 5.77 -60.56 19.47
N ARG A 1163 6.12 -60.78 18.19
CA ARG A 1163 6.98 -61.92 17.78
C ARG A 1163 8.48 -61.62 17.69
N ALA A 1164 8.90 -60.36 17.62
CA ALA A 1164 10.33 -60.02 17.54
C ALA A 1164 10.97 -60.05 18.95
N PHE A 1165 10.36 -59.32 19.89
CA PHE A 1165 10.80 -59.21 21.28
C PHE A 1165 11.00 -60.58 21.97
N LEU A 1166 10.00 -61.47 21.86
CA LEU A 1166 10.05 -62.81 22.45
C LEU A 1166 11.09 -63.76 21.83
N ARG A 1167 11.69 -63.42 20.68
CA ARG A 1167 12.71 -64.27 20.04
C ARG A 1167 14.13 -63.92 20.51
N ASN A 1168 14.39 -62.65 20.84
CA ASN A 1168 15.68 -62.23 21.39
C ASN A 1168 15.82 -62.63 22.87
N TYR A 1169 14.73 -62.58 23.65
CA TYR A 1169 14.78 -62.83 25.10
C TYR A 1169 14.76 -64.31 25.51
N TYR A 1170 14.24 -65.23 24.66
CA TYR A 1170 14.20 -66.68 24.96
C TYR A 1170 14.60 -67.54 23.74
N PRO A 1171 15.90 -67.59 23.37
CA PRO A 1171 16.35 -68.25 22.15
C PRO A 1171 16.21 -69.80 22.15
N MET A 1172 15.97 -70.45 23.28
CA MET A 1172 16.03 -71.93 23.40
C MET A 1172 14.71 -72.66 23.74
N HIS A 1173 13.56 -71.98 23.83
CA HIS A 1173 12.28 -72.65 24.13
C HIS A 1173 11.28 -72.72 22.96
N PRO A 1174 10.60 -73.86 22.73
CA PRO A 1174 9.52 -73.93 21.75
C PRO A 1174 8.32 -73.05 22.15
N LEU A 1175 7.96 -72.11 21.27
CA LEU A 1175 6.86 -71.13 21.41
C LEU A 1175 5.46 -71.73 21.68
N SER A 1176 5.32 -73.06 21.67
CA SER A 1176 4.09 -73.79 21.98
C SER A 1176 3.85 -74.03 23.48
N LYS A 1177 4.84 -73.75 24.35
CA LYS A 1177 4.73 -73.94 25.82
C LYS A 1177 4.69 -72.63 26.64
N LEU A 1178 4.64 -71.46 26.00
CA LEU A 1178 4.49 -70.18 26.70
C LEU A 1178 3.07 -70.01 27.26
N ASP A 1179 3.01 -69.64 28.55
CA ASP A 1179 1.81 -69.52 29.36
C ASP A 1179 0.79 -68.50 28.78
N PRO A 1180 -0.54 -68.71 28.88
CA PRO A 1180 -1.52 -67.81 28.28
C PRO A 1180 -1.41 -66.34 28.72
N LEU A 1181 -0.91 -66.05 29.94
CA LEU A 1181 -0.65 -64.67 30.39
C LEU A 1181 0.32 -63.93 29.46
N SER A 1182 1.39 -64.59 29.01
CA SER A 1182 2.43 -63.97 28.16
C SER A 1182 1.91 -63.45 26.81
N LYS A 1183 0.76 -63.95 26.34
CA LYS A 1183 0.07 -63.46 25.12
C LYS A 1183 -0.97 -62.38 25.41
N LEU A 1184 -1.33 -62.18 26.68
CA LEU A 1184 -2.26 -61.15 27.13
C LEU A 1184 -1.55 -59.83 27.46
N LEU A 1185 -0.30 -59.93 27.95
CA LEU A 1185 0.53 -58.84 28.48
C LEU A 1185 1.31 -58.04 27.41
N ALA A 1186 1.30 -58.47 26.15
CA ALA A 1186 2.17 -57.88 25.12
C ALA A 1186 1.62 -56.53 24.60
N PRO A 1187 2.46 -55.46 24.49
CA PRO A 1187 2.03 -54.16 24.00
C PRO A 1187 1.35 -54.23 22.63
N THR A 1188 0.32 -53.41 22.41
CA THR A 1188 -0.23 -53.22 21.07
C THR A 1188 -0.20 -51.77 20.62
N GLU A 1189 0.63 -51.53 19.62
CA GLU A 1189 0.94 -50.22 19.07
C GLU A 1189 0.01 -49.87 17.89
N TRP A 1190 -0.19 -48.56 17.70
CA TRP A 1190 -0.86 -47.96 16.55
C TRP A 1190 -0.04 -46.77 16.06
N ALA A 1191 0.26 -46.72 14.77
CA ALA A 1191 0.98 -45.60 14.15
C ALA A 1191 0.02 -44.68 13.40
N PHE A 1192 0.22 -43.37 13.53
CA PHE A 1192 -0.49 -42.29 12.84
C PHE A 1192 0.36 -41.78 11.68
N MET A 1193 -0.15 -41.88 10.46
CA MET A 1193 0.56 -41.52 9.22
C MET A 1193 -0.24 -40.52 8.39
N ALA A 1194 0.49 -39.65 7.68
CA ALA A 1194 -0.07 -38.85 6.59
C ALA A 1194 -0.69 -39.75 5.50
N VAL A 1195 -1.66 -39.22 4.75
CA VAL A 1195 -2.25 -39.96 3.61
C VAL A 1195 -1.47 -39.74 2.31
N GLU A 1196 -0.69 -38.65 2.21
CA GLU A 1196 0.06 -38.27 0.99
C GLU A 1196 1.59 -38.25 1.16
N GLY A 1197 2.13 -38.66 2.32
CA GLY A 1197 3.57 -38.76 2.61
C GLY A 1197 3.91 -40.00 3.45
N GLU A 1198 5.21 -40.31 3.61
CA GLU A 1198 5.68 -41.43 4.47
C GLU A 1198 5.85 -41.02 5.95
N ASP A 1199 5.62 -39.76 6.29
CA ASP A 1199 5.85 -39.19 7.62
C ASP A 1199 4.89 -39.76 8.68
N VAL A 1200 5.47 -40.11 9.83
CA VAL A 1200 4.77 -40.60 11.03
C VAL A 1200 4.60 -39.43 12.00
N TYR A 1201 3.35 -39.05 12.28
CA TYR A 1201 3.06 -37.98 13.25
C TYR A 1201 3.19 -38.45 14.70
N GLY A 1202 3.04 -39.76 14.95
CA GLY A 1202 3.28 -40.36 16.25
C GLY A 1202 2.78 -41.80 16.38
N THR A 1203 2.98 -42.36 17.57
CA THR A 1203 2.62 -43.73 17.92
C THR A 1203 1.85 -43.80 19.25
N LEU A 1204 0.85 -44.67 19.31
CA LEU A 1204 0.05 -44.99 20.50
C LEU A 1204 0.33 -46.42 20.93
N SER A 1205 0.99 -46.60 22.08
CA SER A 1205 1.15 -47.90 22.72
C SER A 1205 -0.02 -48.18 23.68
N ILE A 1206 -0.39 -49.45 23.80
CA ILE A 1206 -1.42 -49.91 24.73
C ILE A 1206 -0.85 -51.11 25.48
N ASN A 1207 -0.57 -50.90 26.77
CA ASN A 1207 -0.06 -51.90 27.69
C ASN A 1207 -1.22 -52.42 28.56
N LYS A 1208 -1.19 -53.74 28.82
CA LYS A 1208 -2.06 -54.37 29.81
C LYS A 1208 -1.18 -55.04 30.87
N PRO A 1209 -0.62 -54.30 31.84
CA PRO A 1209 -0.15 -54.91 33.08
C PRO A 1209 -1.33 -55.58 33.82
N ILE A 1210 -1.02 -56.39 34.84
CA ILE A 1210 -2.04 -57.16 35.58
C ILE A 1210 -2.77 -56.23 36.55
N GLY A 1211 -3.85 -55.60 36.09
CA GLY A 1211 -4.68 -54.70 36.88
C GLY A 1211 -5.17 -53.55 36.02
N ASP A 1212 -4.39 -52.46 36.00
CA ASP A 1212 -4.73 -51.22 35.32
C ASP A 1212 -4.38 -51.28 33.81
N LEU A 1213 -5.16 -50.59 32.97
CA LEU A 1213 -4.90 -50.47 31.53
C LEU A 1213 -4.14 -49.16 31.27
N GLU A 1214 -2.92 -49.26 30.75
CA GLU A 1214 -2.10 -48.09 30.45
C GLU A 1214 -2.03 -47.85 28.93
N MET A 1215 -2.26 -46.61 28.50
CA MET A 1215 -2.19 -46.19 27.10
C MET A 1215 -1.30 -44.96 26.94
N CYS A 1216 -0.18 -45.09 26.23
CA CYS A 1216 0.76 -43.99 26.04
C CYS A 1216 0.76 -43.50 24.59
N LEU A 1217 0.52 -42.21 24.39
CA LEU A 1217 0.62 -41.51 23.12
C LEU A 1217 1.95 -40.76 23.06
N ARG A 1218 2.83 -41.14 22.13
CA ARG A 1218 4.08 -40.47 21.81
C ARG A 1218 3.93 -39.73 20.49
N ALA A 1219 4.37 -38.47 20.45
CA ALA A 1219 4.34 -37.66 19.24
C ALA A 1219 5.73 -37.57 18.60
N GLU A 1220 5.80 -37.89 17.31
CA GLU A 1220 7.04 -38.00 16.55
C GLU A 1220 7.23 -36.83 15.56
N ALA A 1221 6.15 -36.17 15.15
CA ALA A 1221 6.17 -34.89 14.43
C ALA A 1221 4.84 -34.14 14.60
N PHE A 1222 4.88 -32.83 14.87
CA PHE A 1222 3.70 -31.96 14.88
C PHE A 1222 3.84 -30.87 13.80
N THR A 1223 2.91 -30.86 12.85
CA THR A 1223 2.84 -29.84 11.79
C THR A 1223 1.88 -28.70 12.07
N ASN A 1224 0.84 -28.91 12.88
CA ASN A 1224 -0.06 -27.87 13.40
C ASN A 1224 -0.91 -28.37 14.60
N GLU A 1225 -1.65 -27.44 15.22
CA GLU A 1225 -2.55 -27.71 16.36
C GLU A 1225 -3.75 -28.61 16.00
N LEU A 1226 -4.22 -28.57 14.75
CA LEU A 1226 -5.36 -29.34 14.28
C LEU A 1226 -5.04 -30.84 14.26
N ASP A 1227 -3.82 -31.19 13.81
CA ASP A 1227 -3.31 -32.58 13.77
C ASP A 1227 -3.22 -33.17 15.19
N ASN A 1228 -2.73 -32.39 16.17
CA ASN A 1228 -2.68 -32.76 17.59
C ASN A 1228 -4.09 -33.08 18.13
N ARG A 1229 -5.04 -32.15 17.92
CA ARG A 1229 -6.46 -32.34 18.31
C ARG A 1229 -7.06 -33.60 17.66
N ALA A 1230 -6.73 -33.90 16.40
CA ALA A 1230 -7.22 -35.09 15.69
C ALA A 1230 -6.68 -36.40 16.27
N MET A 1231 -5.39 -36.45 16.65
CA MET A 1231 -4.76 -37.64 17.25
C MET A 1231 -5.36 -37.97 18.63
N TRP A 1232 -5.56 -36.97 19.49
CA TRP A 1232 -6.23 -37.14 20.79
C TRP A 1232 -7.65 -37.70 20.67
N VAL A 1233 -8.45 -37.17 19.74
CA VAL A 1233 -9.82 -37.66 19.51
C VAL A 1233 -9.82 -39.11 19.00
N ALA A 1234 -8.85 -39.50 18.18
CA ALA A 1234 -8.69 -40.88 17.73
C ALA A 1234 -8.26 -41.84 18.86
N MET A 1235 -7.39 -41.39 19.79
CA MET A 1235 -7.01 -42.14 20.99
C MET A 1235 -8.25 -42.48 21.85
N LEU A 1236 -9.12 -41.49 22.11
CA LEU A 1236 -10.38 -41.68 22.86
C LEU A 1236 -11.36 -42.66 22.20
N ILE A 1237 -11.40 -42.72 20.87
CA ILE A 1237 -12.19 -43.73 20.13
C ILE A 1237 -11.58 -45.13 20.27
N LEU A 1238 -10.25 -45.25 20.28
CA LEU A 1238 -9.56 -46.54 20.48
C LEU A 1238 -9.72 -47.06 21.92
N LEU A 1239 -9.66 -46.18 22.93
CA LEU A 1239 -10.04 -46.45 24.31
C LEU A 1239 -11.45 -47.07 24.39
N ASN A 1240 -12.48 -46.37 23.92
CA ASN A 1240 -13.88 -46.85 23.94
C ASN A 1240 -14.08 -48.20 23.21
N ASN A 1241 -13.35 -48.46 22.11
CA ASN A 1241 -13.44 -49.73 21.41
C ASN A 1241 -12.75 -50.90 22.14
N ASN A 1242 -11.78 -50.62 23.02
CA ASN A 1242 -11.10 -51.62 23.84
C ASN A 1242 -11.81 -51.88 25.18
N PHE A 1243 -12.42 -50.88 25.83
CA PHE A 1243 -13.23 -51.07 27.06
C PHE A 1243 -14.46 -51.97 26.88
N ARG A 1244 -14.89 -52.23 25.64
CA ARG A 1244 -15.99 -53.14 25.30
C ARG A 1244 -15.57 -54.62 25.18
N LYS A 1245 -14.31 -54.97 25.51
CA LYS A 1245 -13.71 -56.29 25.28
C LYS A 1245 -12.97 -56.84 26.49
#